data_AF-A0A4P6EYS0-F1
#
_entry.id   AF-A0A4P6EYS0-F1
#
_cell.length_a   1.000
_cell.length_b   1.000
_cell.length_c   1.000
_cell.angle_alpha   90.00
_cell.angle_beta   90.00
_cell.angle_gamma   90.00
#
_symmetry.space_group_name_H-M   'P 1'
#
loop_
_entity.id
_entity.type
_entity.pdbx_description
1 polymer ?
#
loop_
_entity_poly.entity_id
_entity_poly.type
_entity_poly.pdbx_seq_one_letter_code
_entity_poly.pdbx_strand_id
1 'polypeptide(L)'
;MSHHVSIRWRAASAATFAALVAGLLAAVAPSAAADDKAVGPGWNAIATAGGAEVTYTLPDTLPIIDDAPTLVVNGTPVPATESADGTTLSATVPLAVSDVDSVSFAWTSGETVIDKTSPEAVAERSAKAAPAASTAAAPSTAVLEAAAADGAEVGPYSYTVDDYDFGDQAIDLAAIGGIRGELTGRIYLPTAGGARPVVILLHGRHTSCSTLVSGTQNPNRWPCVGGQTEVPSYKGYDGTGETLASQGYAVVSISANAINANDNQLAADNGAEARGQLVLDTLSFLQKATEGKVVSFHDDALDRDMTLDDALDAPQADLGSTDPNTLDASGLIGRLDFSSIGLMGHSRGGEGVVSAVELNQALDKPFSIKSVLPLAPVDFGRMTVANTPMLLILPYCDGDVSNQQGQHFVDDSRYAFDQSVLISTVWVMGANHNFFNSVWTPGKYGYSTSDDWGATSTDSYCGPRSSTNQRLTADEQYDVGTSLMSAWFRLTLGGDDDLMSAFDGSTPQTPIPSVPTADVRTVGFAPTASRVDLEPFTTASATTTASGSASYVTCASAGGRTLPQDLPACATAISGVRSTSGMPHWTPASFAPNVPASPMGEFTWTSTSDAGLTVTLPGQQKNASKYDYLTFKTAPEENVVSGTDLVVTVKDTSGKSWSAPVSELNPLAVQRMPKSTSTTLNKIVLQQVSIPITSLTGVDTKKLASVTFSGGVGADGTESGGVYLSDLAYSSYSVGDTLATGTPWTMKKEPTINVDATFLEEGSGPSTKQVAVYLSKPSNHETSAWFSLVGSTASSAKAGLALQKVTFAKGETCKAIDIPTNGDTTASSSTLTTYKMSVSQNEGVIAGKSAVTFLTVREDDGMTGSATPAPAVGVQGDACAEALAKSQTFPLSVTTSKPALGSTVTVKATGYRAGEAVTFTVDDVASTVAADGSGAATSPVVVSTSRVAVTAVGAGSSRTSTATITAK
;
A
#
# COMPACT_ATOMS: atom_id res chain seq x y z
N MET A 1 -75.87 24.82 44.32
CA MET A 1 -76.77 25.96 44.11
C MET A 1 -76.68 26.36 42.66
N SER A 2 -77.81 26.23 41.95
CA SER A 2 -78.18 26.89 40.69
C SER A 2 -77.37 26.60 39.43
N HIS A 3 -77.93 26.46 38.23
CA HIS A 3 -79.19 25.94 37.68
C HIS A 3 -79.06 26.16 36.15
N HIS A 4 -79.53 25.21 35.34
CA HIS A 4 -79.99 25.33 33.93
C HIS A 4 -78.94 25.75 32.86
N VAL A 5 -78.60 24.96 31.83
CA VAL A 5 -79.29 23.98 30.94
C VAL A 5 -80.55 24.50 30.28
N SER A 6 -80.44 24.84 28.98
CA SER A 6 -81.43 24.69 27.87
C SER A 6 -81.02 25.52 26.64
N ILE A 7 -81.29 25.25 25.34
CA ILE A 7 -82.05 24.26 24.54
C ILE A 7 -81.78 24.58 23.02
N ARG A 8 -81.95 23.58 22.11
CA ARG A 8 -82.28 23.64 20.63
C ARG A 8 -81.20 23.24 19.61
N TRP A 9 -81.46 22.42 18.57
CA TRP A 9 -82.47 21.40 18.16
C TRP A 9 -82.03 20.90 16.76
N ARG A 10 -82.42 19.65 16.39
CA ARG A 10 -82.42 18.97 15.06
C ARG A 10 -81.10 18.39 14.51
N ALA A 11 -81.07 17.27 13.78
CA ALA A 11 -81.86 16.03 13.63
C ALA A 11 -81.21 15.25 12.46
N ALA A 12 -80.87 13.97 12.64
CA ALA A 12 -80.85 12.89 11.63
C ALA A 12 -80.24 11.64 12.30
N SER A 13 -81.06 10.75 12.86
CA SER A 13 -81.64 9.56 12.22
C SER A 13 -80.73 8.33 12.34
N ALA A 14 -81.07 7.49 13.30
CA ALA A 14 -80.47 6.19 13.53
C ALA A 14 -81.37 5.07 12.95
N ALA A 15 -80.68 4.11 12.34
CA ALA A 15 -80.91 2.66 12.33
C ALA A 15 -82.29 2.11 11.92
N THR A 16 -82.28 1.22 10.91
CA THR A 16 -82.82 -0.13 11.11
C THR A 16 -82.44 -1.13 10.01
N PHE A 17 -82.15 -2.35 10.49
CA PHE A 17 -82.33 -3.69 9.91
C PHE A 17 -81.33 -4.32 8.91
N ALA A 18 -81.04 -5.57 9.27
CA ALA A 18 -80.11 -6.55 8.73
C ALA A 18 -80.44 -7.11 7.33
N ALA A 19 -79.36 -7.58 6.69
CA ALA A 19 -79.19 -8.89 6.04
C ALA A 19 -78.87 -8.90 4.53
N LEU A 20 -77.98 -9.84 4.20
CA LEU A 20 -77.57 -10.43 2.90
C LEU A 20 -76.36 -9.85 2.12
N VAL A 21 -75.35 -10.73 2.02
CA VAL A 21 -74.62 -11.18 0.82
C VAL A 21 -73.45 -10.33 0.26
N ALA A 22 -72.28 -10.98 0.32
CA ALA A 22 -71.16 -11.03 -0.62
C ALA A 22 -70.53 -9.73 -1.19
N GLY A 23 -69.19 -9.70 -1.11
CA GLY A 23 -68.37 -9.12 -2.17
C GLY A 23 -67.38 -8.05 -1.73
N LEU A 24 -66.09 -8.40 -1.87
CA LEU A 24 -64.94 -7.57 -2.19
C LEU A 24 -64.52 -6.40 -1.25
N LEU A 25 -63.19 -6.33 -1.08
CA LEU A 25 -62.36 -5.17 -0.74
C LEU A 25 -62.46 -4.66 0.72
N ALA A 26 -61.68 -5.27 1.61
CA ALA A 26 -61.13 -4.56 2.76
C ALA A 26 -59.67 -4.19 2.43
N ALA A 27 -59.48 -2.91 2.14
CA ALA A 27 -58.19 -2.26 2.15
C ALA A 27 -57.52 -2.50 3.51
N VAL A 28 -56.41 -3.23 3.51
CA VAL A 28 -55.45 -3.19 4.60
C VAL A 28 -54.83 -1.80 4.50
N ALA A 29 -55.12 -0.96 5.50
CA ALA A 29 -54.39 0.29 5.67
C ALA A 29 -52.88 -0.04 5.64
N PRO A 30 -52.04 0.69 4.89
CA PRO A 30 -50.61 0.50 5.01
C PRO A 30 -50.26 0.84 6.45
N SER A 31 -49.86 -0.18 7.21
CA SER A 31 -48.92 0.02 8.30
C SER A 31 -47.73 0.67 7.61
N ALA A 32 -47.53 1.97 7.84
CA ALA A 32 -46.27 2.61 7.51
C ALA A 32 -45.19 1.75 8.17
N ALA A 33 -44.38 1.07 7.36
CA ALA A 33 -43.14 0.49 7.84
C ALA A 33 -42.39 1.63 8.52
N ALA A 34 -42.12 1.49 9.81
CA ALA A 34 -41.15 2.36 10.45
C ALA A 34 -39.83 2.08 9.72
N ASP A 35 -39.30 3.11 9.07
CA ASP A 35 -37.93 3.11 8.57
C ASP A 35 -37.02 2.85 9.79
N ASP A 36 -36.47 1.64 9.94
CA ASP A 36 -35.43 1.33 10.92
C ASP A 36 -34.14 2.03 10.48
N LYS A 37 -34.05 3.33 10.79
CA LYS A 37 -32.91 4.21 10.53
C LYS A 37 -32.38 4.73 11.86
N ALA A 38 -31.13 4.42 12.17
CA ALA A 38 -30.39 5.13 13.21
C ALA A 38 -29.72 6.35 12.57
N VAL A 39 -29.86 7.50 13.20
CA VAL A 39 -29.35 8.78 12.70
C VAL A 39 -28.61 9.47 13.82
N GLY A 40 -27.35 9.82 13.56
CA GLY A 40 -26.54 10.66 14.44
C GLY A 40 -26.07 11.93 13.71
N PRO A 41 -25.31 12.80 14.38
CA PRO A 41 -24.78 14.01 13.75
C PRO A 41 -23.85 13.67 12.57
N GLY A 42 -24.28 13.98 11.35
CA GLY A 42 -23.48 13.78 10.13
C GLY A 42 -23.45 12.35 9.59
N TRP A 43 -24.21 11.42 10.18
CA TRP A 43 -24.23 10.03 9.71
C TRP A 43 -25.62 9.39 9.84
N ASN A 44 -25.85 8.37 9.02
CA ASN A 44 -27.00 7.49 9.14
C ASN A 44 -26.57 6.03 8.98
N ALA A 45 -27.36 5.13 9.54
CA ALA A 45 -27.27 3.71 9.35
C ALA A 45 -28.60 3.21 8.79
N ILE A 46 -28.55 2.52 7.66
CA ILE A 46 -29.71 1.91 7.03
C ILE A 46 -29.55 0.40 7.10
N ALA A 47 -30.61 -0.31 7.47
CA ALA A 47 -30.60 -1.75 7.47
C ALA A 47 -30.28 -2.27 6.07
N THR A 48 -29.24 -3.09 5.98
CA THR A 48 -28.90 -3.88 4.80
C THR A 48 -28.95 -5.35 5.15
N ALA A 49 -28.90 -6.18 4.13
CA ALA A 49 -28.78 -7.62 4.27
C ALA A 49 -27.59 -7.92 5.20
N GLY A 50 -26.47 -7.21 4.96
CA GLY A 50 -25.19 -7.36 5.63
C GLY A 50 -25.08 -6.69 7.01
N GLY A 51 -26.17 -6.11 7.53
CA GLY A 51 -26.21 -5.33 8.77
C GLY A 51 -26.67 -3.91 8.59
N ALA A 52 -25.78 -2.95 8.73
CA ALA A 52 -26.05 -1.56 8.50
C ALA A 52 -25.11 -1.04 7.43
N GLU A 53 -25.66 -0.46 6.36
CA GLU A 53 -24.87 0.49 5.57
C GLU A 53 -24.78 1.76 6.38
N VAL A 54 -23.58 2.04 6.87
CA VAL A 54 -23.28 3.27 7.57
C VAL A 54 -22.76 4.26 6.55
N THR A 55 -23.44 5.39 6.50
CA THR A 55 -23.08 6.51 5.64
C THR A 55 -22.70 7.69 6.52
N TYR A 56 -21.51 8.25 6.31
CA TYR A 56 -21.06 9.49 6.93
C TYR A 56 -20.98 10.59 5.85
N THR A 57 -21.75 11.66 6.03
CA THR A 57 -21.69 12.85 5.18
C THR A 57 -20.62 13.78 5.70
N LEU A 58 -19.61 14.03 4.88
CA LEU A 58 -18.53 14.94 5.20
C LEU A 58 -19.01 16.39 5.11
N PRO A 59 -18.49 17.30 5.96
CA PRO A 59 -18.83 18.72 5.90
C PRO A 59 -18.36 19.37 4.60
N ASP A 60 -17.27 18.86 4.02
CA ASP A 60 -16.65 19.28 2.77
C ASP A 60 -16.25 18.06 1.94
N THR A 61 -15.90 18.23 0.67
CA THR A 61 -15.37 17.15 -0.17
C THR A 61 -14.10 16.55 0.47
N LEU A 62 -13.99 15.22 0.47
CA LEU A 62 -12.85 14.50 1.02
C LEU A 62 -11.55 15.04 0.38
N PRO A 63 -10.55 15.44 1.18
CA PRO A 63 -9.30 15.90 0.62
C PRO A 63 -8.57 14.74 -0.06
N ILE A 64 -7.91 15.03 -1.18
CA ILE A 64 -7.07 14.05 -1.88
C ILE A 64 -5.70 14.04 -1.20
N ILE A 65 -5.51 13.07 -0.31
CA ILE A 65 -4.25 12.78 0.38
C ILE A 65 -3.90 11.30 0.21
N ASP A 66 -2.72 10.86 0.63
CA ASP A 66 -2.30 9.49 0.40
C ASP A 66 -3.00 8.45 1.29
N ASP A 67 -3.37 8.83 2.51
CA ASP A 67 -4.05 7.91 3.42
C ASP A 67 -5.43 7.44 2.90
N ALA A 68 -5.85 6.23 3.28
CA ALA A 68 -7.13 5.67 2.89
C ALA A 68 -8.24 6.08 3.87
N PRO A 69 -9.41 6.51 3.37
CA PRO A 69 -10.52 6.90 4.24
C PRO A 69 -11.05 5.69 5.02
N THR A 70 -11.30 5.90 6.31
CA THR A 70 -11.78 4.88 7.24
C THR A 70 -12.97 5.44 8.03
N LEU A 71 -14.02 4.63 8.20
CA LEU A 71 -15.09 4.94 9.14
C LEU A 71 -14.79 4.25 10.47
N VAL A 72 -14.83 5.00 11.56
CA VAL A 72 -14.75 4.48 12.92
C VAL A 72 -16.17 4.28 13.42
N VAL A 73 -16.62 3.03 13.46
CA VAL A 73 -17.96 2.66 13.92
C VAL A 73 -17.86 2.01 15.30
N ASN A 74 -18.48 2.61 16.30
CA ASN A 74 -18.37 2.22 17.72
C ASN A 74 -16.91 2.07 18.19
N GLY A 75 -16.03 2.96 17.73
CA GLY A 75 -14.59 2.91 18.03
C GLY A 75 -13.79 1.89 17.21
N THR A 76 -14.43 1.11 16.32
CA THR A 76 -13.75 0.15 15.43
C THR A 76 -13.54 0.75 14.05
N PRO A 77 -12.30 0.85 13.54
CA PRO A 77 -12.04 1.31 12.19
C PRO A 77 -12.47 0.26 11.15
N VAL A 78 -13.17 0.70 10.11
CA VAL A 78 -13.63 -0.08 8.96
C VAL A 78 -13.26 0.67 7.69
N PRO A 79 -12.62 0.02 6.69
CA PRO A 79 -12.34 0.64 5.41
C PRO A 79 -13.61 1.20 4.79
N ALA A 80 -13.54 2.44 4.31
CA ALA A 80 -14.69 3.14 3.75
C ALA A 80 -14.58 3.23 2.22
N THR A 81 -15.73 3.19 1.56
CA THR A 81 -15.87 3.53 0.15
C THR A 81 -16.22 4.99 0.02
N GLU A 82 -15.49 5.72 -0.81
CA GLU A 82 -15.74 7.12 -1.09
C GLU A 82 -16.75 7.27 -2.24
N SER A 83 -17.72 8.17 -2.09
CA SER A 83 -18.68 8.47 -3.15
C SER A 83 -18.03 9.16 -4.36
N ALA A 84 -18.71 9.10 -5.52
CA ALA A 84 -18.23 9.71 -6.75
C ALA A 84 -17.93 11.22 -6.61
N ASP A 85 -18.73 11.94 -5.83
CA ASP A 85 -18.59 13.37 -5.56
C ASP A 85 -17.68 13.69 -4.36
N GLY A 86 -17.12 12.67 -3.70
CA GLY A 86 -16.23 12.78 -2.54
C GLY A 86 -16.88 13.37 -1.30
N THR A 87 -18.20 13.54 -1.25
CA THR A 87 -18.89 14.17 -0.09
C THR A 87 -19.35 13.16 0.96
N THR A 88 -19.29 11.87 0.62
CA THR A 88 -19.87 10.81 1.44
C THR A 88 -18.92 9.62 1.51
N LEU A 89 -18.79 9.07 2.72
CA LEU A 89 -18.13 7.80 2.97
C LEU A 89 -19.19 6.77 3.35
N SER A 90 -19.16 5.60 2.73
CA SER A 90 -20.00 4.48 3.12
C SER A 90 -19.16 3.27 3.51
N ALA A 91 -19.62 2.54 4.52
CA ALA A 91 -19.12 1.22 4.83
C ALA A 91 -20.31 0.34 5.21
N THR A 92 -20.33 -0.87 4.65
CA THR A 92 -21.23 -1.90 5.18
C THR A 92 -20.60 -2.44 6.45
N VAL A 93 -21.19 -2.08 7.58
CA VAL A 93 -20.81 -2.65 8.88
C VAL A 93 -21.87 -3.66 9.28
N PRO A 94 -21.51 -4.73 10.00
CA PRO A 94 -22.48 -5.77 10.23
C PRO A 94 -23.16 -5.69 11.58
N LEU A 95 -23.30 -4.48 12.08
CA LEU A 95 -24.10 -4.18 13.24
C LEU A 95 -25.56 -4.08 12.82
N ALA A 96 -26.48 -4.50 13.68
CA ALA A 96 -27.87 -4.09 13.51
C ALA A 96 -27.93 -2.56 13.59
N VAL A 97 -28.89 -1.94 12.91
CA VAL A 97 -29.05 -0.47 12.96
C VAL A 97 -29.19 0.04 14.40
N SER A 98 -29.81 -0.76 15.29
CA SER A 98 -29.93 -0.46 16.72
C SER A 98 -28.62 -0.47 17.50
N ASP A 99 -27.58 -1.12 16.97
CA ASP A 99 -26.29 -1.34 17.62
C ASP A 99 -25.22 -0.38 17.09
N VAL A 100 -25.55 0.47 16.11
CA VAL A 100 -24.67 1.55 15.66
C VAL A 100 -24.88 2.76 16.58
N ASP A 101 -23.97 2.94 17.54
CA ASP A 101 -24.06 4.00 18.55
C ASP A 101 -23.33 5.28 18.09
N SER A 102 -22.22 5.12 17.36
CA SER A 102 -21.39 6.23 16.89
C SER A 102 -20.66 5.91 15.60
N VAL A 103 -20.55 6.92 14.75
CA VAL A 103 -19.79 6.85 13.49
C VAL A 103 -19.02 8.16 13.36
N SER A 104 -17.73 8.04 13.10
CA SER A 104 -16.87 9.18 12.76
C SER A 104 -15.94 8.83 11.62
N PHE A 105 -15.50 9.86 10.91
CA PHE A 105 -14.45 9.73 9.92
C PHE A 105 -13.05 9.77 10.58
N ALA A 106 -12.15 8.90 10.12
CA ALA A 106 -10.72 8.95 10.41
C ALA A 106 -9.92 8.49 9.17
N TRP A 107 -8.61 8.72 9.20
CA TRP A 107 -7.70 8.12 8.24
C TRP A 107 -7.13 6.78 8.74
N THR A 108 -6.62 5.93 7.85
CA THR A 108 -6.07 4.61 8.25
C THR A 108 -4.85 4.77 9.17
N SER A 109 -4.08 5.85 9.00
CA SER A 109 -3.01 6.23 9.93
C SER A 109 -3.51 6.68 11.31
N GLY A 110 -4.82 6.82 11.53
CA GLY A 110 -5.46 7.04 12.83
C GLY A 110 -5.68 8.51 13.22
N GLU A 111 -5.46 9.47 12.32
CA GLU A 111 -5.71 10.89 12.58
C GLU A 111 -7.16 11.30 12.28
N THR A 112 -7.74 12.13 13.16
CA THR A 112 -8.96 12.90 12.86
C THR A 112 -8.58 14.18 12.12
N VAL A 113 -9.33 14.52 11.07
CA VAL A 113 -9.17 15.70 10.19
C VAL A 113 -8.53 16.90 10.90
N ILE A 114 -7.22 17.09 10.72
CA ILE A 114 -6.64 18.42 10.79
C ILE A 114 -7.11 19.11 9.50
N ASP A 115 -7.67 20.31 9.60
CA ASP A 115 -8.03 21.13 8.44
C ASP A 115 -6.74 21.48 7.66
N LYS A 116 -6.37 20.58 6.74
CA LYS A 116 -5.14 20.63 5.93
C LYS A 116 -5.28 21.55 4.72
N THR A 117 -6.46 22.16 4.50
CA THR A 117 -6.82 22.86 3.24
C THR A 117 -7.39 24.28 3.41
N SER A 118 -7.53 24.81 4.62
CA SER A 118 -8.12 26.14 4.85
C SER A 118 -7.50 27.27 4.00
N PRO A 119 -8.31 28.00 3.21
CA PRO A 119 -7.91 29.19 2.46
C PRO A 119 -7.38 30.34 3.33
N GLU A 120 -7.58 30.32 4.65
CA GLU A 120 -7.11 31.37 5.57
C GLU A 120 -5.58 31.38 5.75
N ALA A 121 -4.88 30.30 5.33
CA ALA A 121 -3.41 30.23 5.35
C ALA A 121 -2.71 30.98 4.20
N VAL A 122 -3.47 31.48 3.21
CA VAL A 122 -2.89 32.16 2.03
C VAL A 122 -2.63 33.66 2.28
N ALA A 123 -3.30 34.27 3.26
CA ALA A 123 -3.28 35.73 3.44
C ALA A 123 -2.13 36.29 4.30
N GLU A 124 -1.37 35.47 5.06
CA GLU A 124 -0.27 35.94 5.93
C GLU A 124 1.15 35.75 5.33
N ARG A 125 1.28 35.55 4.01
CA ARG A 125 2.55 35.25 3.32
C ARG A 125 3.45 36.45 3.02
N SER A 126 3.40 37.53 3.80
CA SER A 126 4.28 38.69 3.57
C SER A 126 4.59 39.46 4.85
N ALA A 127 5.25 38.82 5.82
CA ALA A 127 6.12 39.55 6.73
C ALA A 127 7.08 38.62 7.50
N LYS A 128 8.37 38.93 7.32
CA LYS A 128 9.46 38.77 8.30
C LYS A 128 10.25 37.47 8.29
N ALA A 129 11.13 37.39 7.30
CA ALA A 129 12.43 36.76 7.47
C ALA A 129 13.28 37.55 8.49
N ALA A 130 13.79 36.85 9.52
CA ALA A 130 15.03 37.19 10.21
C ALA A 130 15.53 35.94 10.96
N PRO A 131 16.80 35.53 10.80
CA PRO A 131 17.34 34.34 11.42
C PRO A 131 17.73 34.64 12.88
N ALA A 132 17.38 33.75 13.80
CA ALA A 132 17.96 33.71 15.14
C ALA A 132 18.70 32.38 15.30
N ALA A 133 20.03 32.43 15.19
CA ALA A 133 20.90 31.32 15.52
C ALA A 133 20.75 30.96 17.01
N SER A 134 20.49 29.69 17.31
CA SER A 134 20.57 29.15 18.66
C SER A 134 21.34 27.84 18.65
N THR A 135 22.46 27.86 19.37
CA THR A 135 23.43 26.79 19.56
C THR A 135 22.90 25.72 20.52
N ALA A 136 22.62 24.52 20.01
CA ALA A 136 22.59 23.29 20.81
C ALA A 136 23.81 22.45 20.41
N ALA A 137 24.70 22.19 21.38
CA ALA A 137 25.96 21.49 21.16
C ALA A 137 25.71 20.00 20.89
N ALA A 138 26.12 19.52 19.72
CA ALA A 138 26.25 18.12 19.41
C ALA A 138 27.33 17.47 20.32
N PRO A 139 27.11 16.26 20.85
CA PRO A 139 28.17 15.54 21.55
C PRO A 139 29.23 15.08 20.54
N SER A 140 30.47 15.49 20.75
CA SER A 140 31.62 15.04 19.97
C SER A 140 31.96 13.60 20.32
N THR A 141 31.90 12.68 19.35
CA THR A 141 32.65 11.43 19.42
C THR A 141 33.48 11.28 18.15
N ALA A 142 34.80 11.40 18.33
CA ALA A 142 35.78 11.18 17.28
C ALA A 142 35.98 9.67 17.08
N VAL A 143 35.46 9.14 15.97
CA VAL A 143 35.96 7.91 15.34
C VAL A 143 36.00 8.16 13.83
N LEU A 144 37.20 8.49 13.34
CA LEU A 144 37.68 8.50 11.95
C LEU A 144 36.62 8.71 10.83
N GLU A 145 36.43 9.98 10.49
CA GLU A 145 35.70 10.46 9.31
C GLU A 145 36.42 10.10 8.01
N ALA A 146 35.77 9.30 7.15
CA ALA A 146 35.62 9.72 5.78
C ALA A 146 34.33 10.55 5.74
N ALA A 147 34.40 11.81 5.35
CA ALA A 147 33.18 12.56 5.07
C ALA A 147 32.43 11.80 3.97
N ALA A 148 31.20 11.35 4.23
CA ALA A 148 30.39 10.69 3.21
C ALA A 148 30.26 11.63 1.99
N ALA A 149 30.44 11.10 0.79
CA ALA A 149 30.21 11.88 -0.42
C ALA A 149 28.73 12.31 -0.48
N ASP A 150 28.47 13.52 -0.98
CA ASP A 150 27.09 13.99 -1.08
C ASP A 150 26.44 13.45 -2.37
N GLY A 151 25.26 12.84 -2.23
CA GLY A 151 24.49 12.37 -3.37
C GLY A 151 24.06 13.46 -4.35
N ALA A 152 23.89 14.69 -3.85
CA ALA A 152 23.43 15.87 -4.59
C ALA A 152 24.55 16.59 -5.39
N GLU A 153 25.76 16.03 -5.42
CA GLU A 153 26.85 16.60 -6.22
C GLU A 153 26.46 16.70 -7.70
N VAL A 154 26.69 17.88 -8.28
CA VAL A 154 26.50 18.11 -9.72
C VAL A 154 27.59 17.37 -10.50
N GLY A 155 27.17 16.52 -11.44
CA GLY A 155 28.07 15.75 -12.27
C GLY A 155 28.59 16.51 -13.50
N PRO A 156 29.49 15.89 -14.29
CA PRO A 156 30.17 16.55 -15.39
C PRO A 156 29.35 16.63 -16.70
N TYR A 157 28.17 16.01 -16.76
CA TYR A 157 27.37 15.96 -17.98
C TYR A 157 26.42 17.15 -18.08
N SER A 158 26.37 17.78 -19.25
CA SER A 158 25.23 18.65 -19.59
C SER A 158 24.01 17.80 -19.95
N TYR A 159 22.82 18.32 -19.71
CA TYR A 159 21.55 17.65 -19.99
C TYR A 159 20.53 18.62 -20.59
N THR A 160 19.47 18.07 -21.17
CA THR A 160 18.24 18.75 -21.58
C THR A 160 17.10 18.25 -20.71
N VAL A 161 16.14 19.13 -20.44
CA VAL A 161 14.88 18.80 -19.78
C VAL A 161 13.78 19.07 -20.79
N ASP A 162 12.86 18.11 -20.94
CA ASP A 162 11.70 18.28 -21.80
C ASP A 162 10.50 17.53 -21.22
N ASP A 163 9.30 17.95 -21.56
CA ASP A 163 8.07 17.31 -21.15
C ASP A 163 7.47 16.55 -22.35
N TYR A 164 6.79 15.43 -22.11
CA TYR A 164 5.95 14.77 -23.11
C TYR A 164 4.52 14.67 -22.60
N ASP A 165 3.57 14.85 -23.50
CA ASP A 165 2.15 14.71 -23.20
C ASP A 165 1.38 14.09 -24.37
N PHE A 166 1.01 12.81 -24.23
CA PHE A 166 0.19 12.12 -25.20
C PHE A 166 -1.31 12.41 -25.06
N GLY A 167 -1.72 13.21 -24.06
CA GLY A 167 -3.11 13.56 -23.77
C GLY A 167 -3.66 12.88 -22.51
N ASP A 168 -4.81 13.37 -22.04
CA ASP A 168 -5.40 13.03 -20.73
C ASP A 168 -6.06 11.64 -20.69
N GLN A 169 -6.35 11.03 -21.84
CA GLN A 169 -6.93 9.69 -21.98
C GLN A 169 -6.21 8.85 -23.05
N ALA A 170 -4.88 8.86 -22.99
CA ALA A 170 -3.99 8.20 -23.95
C ALA A 170 -3.84 6.69 -23.76
N ILE A 171 -4.03 6.17 -22.54
CA ILE A 171 -3.75 4.77 -22.20
C ILE A 171 -4.83 4.13 -21.33
N ASP A 172 -5.11 2.84 -21.56
CA ASP A 172 -5.96 2.05 -20.68
C ASP A 172 -5.24 1.79 -19.35
N LEU A 173 -5.89 2.12 -18.23
CA LEU A 173 -5.30 1.88 -16.91
C LEU A 173 -5.71 0.51 -16.38
N ALA A 174 -4.73 -0.26 -15.89
CA ALA A 174 -4.98 -1.58 -15.34
C ALA A 174 -5.73 -1.53 -14.00
N ALA A 175 -6.61 -2.52 -13.77
CA ALA A 175 -7.26 -2.79 -12.48
C ALA A 175 -7.99 -1.59 -11.81
N ILE A 176 -8.44 -0.60 -12.59
CA ILE A 176 -9.08 0.62 -12.07
C ILE A 176 -10.35 0.99 -12.85
N GLY A 177 -11.36 0.11 -12.79
CA GLY A 177 -12.69 0.40 -13.35
C GLY A 177 -12.78 0.52 -14.88
N GLY A 178 -11.75 0.12 -15.62
CA GLY A 178 -11.74 0.13 -17.09
C GLY A 178 -11.67 1.53 -17.71
N ILE A 179 -11.13 2.50 -16.97
CA ILE A 179 -10.94 3.88 -17.45
C ILE A 179 -9.63 4.04 -18.23
N ARG A 180 -9.54 5.13 -18.98
CA ARG A 180 -8.31 5.61 -19.61
C ARG A 180 -7.73 6.77 -18.82
N GLY A 181 -6.41 6.89 -18.83
CA GLY A 181 -5.67 7.94 -18.14
C GLY A 181 -4.61 8.57 -19.02
N GLU A 182 -3.93 9.56 -18.45
CA GLU A 182 -2.89 10.30 -19.14
C GLU A 182 -1.62 9.47 -19.35
N LEU A 183 -0.85 9.84 -20.37
CA LEU A 183 0.52 9.37 -20.54
C LEU A 183 1.42 10.59 -20.73
N THR A 184 1.79 11.18 -19.59
CA THR A 184 2.43 12.49 -19.48
C THR A 184 3.60 12.41 -18.51
N GLY A 185 4.67 13.17 -18.77
CA GLY A 185 5.83 13.20 -17.88
C GLY A 185 6.93 14.14 -18.34
N ARG A 186 8.03 14.16 -17.57
CA ARG A 186 9.23 14.96 -17.78
C ARG A 186 10.45 14.07 -17.98
N ILE A 187 11.27 14.38 -18.97
CA ILE A 187 12.51 13.68 -19.32
C ILE A 187 13.70 14.58 -19.03
N TYR A 188 14.69 14.06 -18.29
CA TYR A 188 16.00 14.67 -18.08
C TYR A 188 17.02 13.79 -18.79
N LEU A 189 17.59 14.29 -19.88
CA LEU A 189 18.45 13.50 -20.76
C LEU A 189 19.84 14.14 -20.89
N PRO A 190 20.93 13.43 -20.52
CA PRO A 190 22.28 13.90 -20.77
C PRO A 190 22.49 14.16 -22.26
N THR A 191 23.01 15.32 -22.64
CA THR A 191 23.20 15.70 -24.06
C THR A 191 24.34 14.92 -24.71
N ALA A 192 25.31 14.45 -23.92
CA ALA A 192 26.36 13.55 -24.37
C ALA A 192 25.74 12.23 -24.88
N GLY A 193 26.08 11.85 -26.11
CA GLY A 193 25.53 10.67 -26.78
C GLY A 193 25.80 9.34 -26.07
N GLY A 194 25.12 8.29 -26.54
CA GLY A 194 25.18 6.93 -25.98
C GLY A 194 24.05 6.62 -25.00
N ALA A 195 23.87 5.32 -24.74
CA ALA A 195 22.82 4.84 -23.84
C ALA A 195 23.17 5.11 -22.37
N ARG A 196 22.17 5.54 -21.59
CA ARG A 196 22.29 5.92 -20.18
C ARG A 196 21.38 5.04 -19.31
N PRO A 197 21.81 4.64 -18.09
CA PRO A 197 20.91 3.98 -17.15
C PRO A 197 19.63 4.79 -16.96
N VAL A 198 18.49 4.11 -16.90
CA VAL A 198 17.17 4.75 -16.86
C VAL A 198 16.67 4.79 -15.41
N VAL A 199 16.18 5.94 -14.97
CA VAL A 199 15.49 6.08 -13.68
C VAL A 199 14.07 6.58 -13.94
N ILE A 200 13.07 5.86 -13.42
CA ILE A 200 11.67 6.31 -13.44
C ILE A 200 11.31 6.88 -12.06
N LEU A 201 10.78 8.09 -12.01
CA LEU A 201 10.22 8.71 -10.82
C LEU A 201 8.69 8.73 -10.93
N LEU A 202 7.98 8.26 -9.91
CA LEU A 202 6.52 8.22 -9.87
C LEU A 202 6.01 8.97 -8.65
N HIS A 203 5.16 9.98 -8.87
CA HIS A 203 4.55 10.72 -7.76
C HIS A 203 3.42 9.93 -7.07
N GLY A 204 3.10 10.34 -5.85
CA GLY A 204 2.03 9.77 -5.02
C GLY A 204 0.66 10.35 -5.28
N ARG A 205 -0.29 10.02 -4.40
CA ARG A 205 -1.66 10.51 -4.45
C ARG A 205 -1.73 11.91 -3.86
N HIS A 206 -1.92 12.85 -4.75
CA HIS A 206 -2.16 14.25 -4.43
C HIS A 206 -3.27 14.79 -5.33
N THR A 207 -3.79 15.97 -5.00
CA THR A 207 -4.87 16.61 -5.79
C THR A 207 -4.48 16.71 -7.27
N SER A 208 -5.27 16.14 -8.18
CA SER A 208 -4.99 16.13 -9.63
C SER A 208 -5.38 17.42 -10.36
N CYS A 209 -6.51 18.04 -9.99
CA CYS A 209 -7.04 19.25 -10.61
C CYS A 209 -7.25 20.34 -9.55
N SER A 210 -6.75 21.55 -9.83
CA SER A 210 -6.89 22.71 -8.94
C SER A 210 -7.71 23.83 -9.60
N THR A 211 -8.40 24.63 -8.80
CA THR A 211 -9.23 25.76 -9.28
C THR A 211 -8.64 27.10 -8.86
N LEU A 212 -8.71 28.12 -9.72
CA LEU A 212 -8.47 29.52 -9.30
C LEU A 212 -9.57 30.07 -8.37
N VAL A 213 -10.75 29.43 -8.36
CA VAL A 213 -11.91 29.80 -7.54
C VAL A 213 -12.39 28.57 -6.75
N SER A 214 -12.28 28.64 -5.43
CA SER A 214 -12.73 27.59 -4.50
C SER A 214 -14.17 27.15 -4.78
N GLY A 215 -14.41 25.83 -4.80
CA GLY A 215 -15.76 25.23 -4.87
C GLY A 215 -16.23 24.69 -6.22
N THR A 216 -15.40 24.72 -7.27
CA THR A 216 -15.77 24.06 -8.54
C THR A 216 -15.40 22.57 -8.47
N GLN A 217 -16.38 21.71 -8.19
CA GLN A 217 -16.19 20.26 -8.25
C GLN A 217 -15.94 19.80 -9.70
N ASN A 218 -15.00 18.87 -9.90
CA ASN A 218 -14.85 18.18 -11.17
C ASN A 218 -15.73 16.91 -11.15
N PRO A 219 -16.91 16.89 -11.82
CA PRO A 219 -17.77 15.71 -11.83
C PRO A 219 -17.12 14.53 -12.57
N ASN A 220 -16.19 14.80 -13.49
CA ASN A 220 -15.45 13.78 -14.22
C ASN A 220 -14.24 13.28 -13.42
N ARG A 221 -13.81 14.03 -12.38
CA ARG A 221 -12.59 13.85 -11.57
C ARG A 221 -11.29 14.02 -12.37
N TRP A 222 -11.22 13.39 -13.54
CA TRP A 222 -10.20 13.51 -14.56
C TRP A 222 -10.85 13.28 -15.95
N PRO A 223 -10.49 14.02 -17.01
CA PRO A 223 -9.53 15.14 -17.06
C PRO A 223 -10.02 16.39 -16.32
N CYS A 224 -9.13 17.37 -16.11
CA CYS A 224 -9.51 18.65 -15.52
C CYS A 224 -10.46 19.43 -16.45
N VAL A 225 -11.50 20.07 -15.90
CA VAL A 225 -12.55 20.75 -16.67
C VAL A 225 -12.43 22.29 -16.62
N GLY A 226 -13.14 22.99 -17.51
CA GLY A 226 -12.99 24.43 -17.75
C GLY A 226 -12.90 25.31 -16.48
N GLY A 227 -11.77 25.99 -16.32
CA GLY A 227 -11.44 26.83 -15.15
C GLY A 227 -10.55 26.13 -14.10
N GLN A 228 -10.29 24.84 -14.28
CA GLN A 228 -9.30 24.08 -13.52
C GLN A 228 -7.96 24.01 -14.25
N THR A 229 -6.90 23.79 -13.48
CA THR A 229 -5.54 23.57 -13.94
C THR A 229 -5.05 22.26 -13.34
N GLU A 230 -4.40 21.44 -14.15
CA GLU A 230 -3.71 20.24 -13.67
C GLU A 230 -2.65 20.61 -12.62
N VAL A 231 -2.50 19.77 -11.60
CA VAL A 231 -1.36 19.84 -10.69
C VAL A 231 -0.25 18.94 -11.24
N PRO A 232 0.85 19.49 -11.77
CA PRO A 232 1.88 18.71 -12.46
C PRO A 232 2.84 18.05 -11.47
N SER A 233 2.33 17.15 -10.63
CA SER A 233 3.04 16.53 -9.51
C SER A 233 4.36 15.87 -9.93
N TYR A 234 4.46 15.37 -11.16
CA TYR A 234 5.66 14.78 -11.74
C TYR A 234 6.83 15.76 -11.89
N LYS A 235 6.59 17.07 -12.00
CA LYS A 235 7.63 18.10 -12.07
C LYS A 235 8.25 18.41 -10.70
N GLY A 236 7.64 17.91 -9.63
CA GLY A 236 8.08 18.18 -8.27
C GLY A 236 9.42 17.59 -7.85
N TYR A 237 10.08 16.82 -8.72
CA TYR A 237 11.34 16.12 -8.44
C TYR A 237 12.53 16.63 -9.28
N ASP A 238 12.45 17.85 -9.82
CA ASP A 238 13.50 18.47 -10.66
C ASP A 238 14.89 18.32 -10.04
N GLY A 239 15.04 18.51 -8.72
CA GLY A 239 16.33 18.42 -8.04
C GLY A 239 16.99 17.04 -8.20
N THR A 240 16.21 15.97 -8.06
CA THR A 240 16.70 14.60 -8.26
C THR A 240 16.92 14.29 -9.74
N GLY A 241 15.99 14.70 -10.61
CA GLY A 241 16.09 14.48 -12.05
C GLY A 241 17.32 15.15 -12.68
N GLU A 242 17.55 16.42 -12.34
CA GLU A 242 18.68 17.21 -12.79
C GLU A 242 20.01 16.72 -12.21
N THR A 243 20.06 16.38 -10.92
CA THR A 243 21.27 15.83 -10.28
C THR A 243 21.70 14.55 -10.99
N LEU A 244 20.78 13.60 -11.15
CA LEU A 244 21.07 12.34 -11.85
C LEU A 244 21.40 12.57 -13.33
N ALA A 245 20.70 13.44 -14.04
CA ALA A 245 21.04 13.75 -15.43
C ALA A 245 22.46 14.35 -15.57
N SER A 246 22.84 15.24 -14.65
CA SER A 246 24.21 15.78 -14.59
C SER A 246 25.28 14.70 -14.30
N GLN A 247 24.88 13.62 -13.63
CA GLN A 247 25.70 12.44 -13.36
C GLN A 247 25.65 11.37 -14.48
N GLY A 248 24.90 11.63 -15.55
CA GLY A 248 24.88 10.77 -16.74
C GLY A 248 23.79 9.70 -16.74
N TYR A 249 22.70 9.90 -16.00
CA TYR A 249 21.51 9.04 -16.01
C TYR A 249 20.43 9.65 -16.91
N ALA A 250 19.62 8.82 -17.58
CA ALA A 250 18.38 9.29 -18.19
C ALA A 250 17.25 9.15 -17.18
N VAL A 251 16.61 10.26 -16.80
CA VAL A 251 15.54 10.25 -15.80
C VAL A 251 14.22 10.58 -16.47
N VAL A 252 13.15 9.85 -16.12
CA VAL A 252 11.79 10.14 -16.57
C VAL A 252 10.87 10.19 -15.36
N SER A 253 10.27 11.35 -15.10
CA SER A 253 9.31 11.55 -14.01
C SER A 253 7.90 11.57 -14.58
N ILE A 254 7.05 10.62 -14.18
CA ILE A 254 5.75 10.37 -14.82
C ILE A 254 4.56 10.83 -13.98
N SER A 255 3.50 11.27 -14.66
CA SER A 255 2.21 11.62 -14.07
C SER A 255 1.36 10.38 -13.77
N ALA A 256 0.52 10.47 -12.73
CA ALA A 256 -0.46 9.46 -12.33
C ALA A 256 -1.75 10.10 -11.76
N ASN A 257 -2.09 11.28 -12.28
CA ASN A 257 -3.23 12.09 -11.89
C ASN A 257 -4.60 11.42 -12.19
N ALA A 258 -4.77 10.70 -13.31
CA ALA A 258 -5.99 9.91 -13.54
C ALA A 258 -6.17 8.80 -12.52
N ILE A 259 -5.07 8.16 -12.10
CA ILE A 259 -5.07 7.15 -11.04
C ILE A 259 -5.45 7.80 -9.71
N ASN A 260 -4.79 8.91 -9.32
CA ASN A 260 -5.09 9.65 -8.09
C ASN A 260 -6.58 10.03 -7.97
N ALA A 261 -7.19 10.39 -9.10
CA ALA A 261 -8.58 10.83 -9.18
C ALA A 261 -9.60 9.69 -8.95
N ASN A 262 -9.18 8.42 -9.05
CA ASN A 262 -10.09 7.27 -9.13
C ASN A 262 -9.69 6.05 -8.29
N ASP A 263 -8.51 6.05 -7.68
CA ASP A 263 -7.93 4.87 -7.04
C ASP A 263 -8.73 4.34 -5.85
N ASN A 264 -9.22 5.21 -4.97
CA ASN A 264 -10.05 4.83 -3.81
C ASN A 264 -11.35 4.12 -4.21
N GLN A 265 -11.93 4.49 -5.35
CA GLN A 265 -13.30 4.08 -5.71
C GLN A 265 -13.33 2.92 -6.70
N LEU A 266 -12.32 2.82 -7.57
CA LEU A 266 -12.35 1.90 -8.71
C LEU A 266 -11.34 0.76 -8.61
N ALA A 267 -10.38 0.80 -7.68
CA ALA A 267 -9.32 -0.20 -7.55
C ALA A 267 -9.40 -0.96 -6.22
N ALA A 268 -9.33 -2.30 -6.28
CA ALA A 268 -9.37 -3.14 -5.09
C ALA A 268 -8.19 -2.90 -4.15
N ASP A 269 -7.03 -2.62 -4.73
CA ASP A 269 -5.74 -2.37 -4.07
C ASP A 269 -5.43 -0.88 -3.89
N ASN A 270 -6.42 0.00 -4.10
CA ASN A 270 -6.24 1.45 -4.08
C ASN A 270 -5.17 1.97 -5.08
N GLY A 271 -5.05 1.31 -6.24
CA GLY A 271 -4.31 1.81 -7.41
C GLY A 271 -2.85 1.35 -7.50
N ALA A 272 -2.41 0.43 -6.64
CA ALA A 272 -1.03 -0.08 -6.67
C ALA A 272 -0.71 -0.78 -8.01
N GLU A 273 -1.57 -1.68 -8.50
CA GLU A 273 -1.40 -2.36 -9.80
C GLU A 273 -1.48 -1.35 -10.96
N ALA A 274 -2.41 -0.40 -10.91
CA ALA A 274 -2.55 0.62 -11.96
C ALA A 274 -1.24 1.42 -12.12
N ARG A 275 -0.64 1.84 -11.00
CA ARG A 275 0.65 2.54 -10.97
C ARG A 275 1.80 1.65 -11.43
N GLY A 276 1.85 0.41 -10.94
CA GLY A 276 2.87 -0.55 -11.31
C GLY A 276 2.87 -0.83 -12.82
N GLN A 277 1.68 -1.01 -13.40
CA GLN A 277 1.52 -1.22 -14.83
C GLN A 277 1.85 0.04 -15.63
N LEU A 278 1.47 1.24 -15.17
CA LEU A 278 1.83 2.51 -15.83
C LEU A 278 3.35 2.70 -15.96
N VAL A 279 4.13 2.28 -14.95
CA VAL A 279 5.60 2.24 -15.02
C VAL A 279 6.07 1.30 -16.13
N LEU A 280 5.50 0.08 -16.23
CA LEU A 280 5.88 -0.89 -17.26
C LEU A 280 5.48 -0.46 -18.67
N ASP A 281 4.33 0.21 -18.81
CA ASP A 281 3.85 0.76 -20.08
C ASP A 281 4.75 1.92 -20.54
N THR A 282 5.18 2.76 -19.58
CA THR A 282 6.18 3.82 -19.80
C THR A 282 7.50 3.23 -20.31
N LEU A 283 8.06 2.25 -19.61
CA LEU A 283 9.29 1.57 -20.04
C LEU A 283 9.13 0.96 -21.45
N SER A 284 7.96 0.39 -21.73
CA SER A 284 7.66 -0.23 -23.02
C SER A 284 7.66 0.77 -24.18
N PHE A 285 7.06 1.96 -24.03
CA PHE A 285 7.07 2.94 -25.11
C PHE A 285 8.44 3.61 -25.24
N LEU A 286 9.13 3.89 -24.14
CA LEU A 286 10.49 4.43 -24.17
C LEU A 286 11.47 3.45 -24.84
N GLN A 287 11.30 2.15 -24.63
CA GLN A 287 12.06 1.12 -25.34
C GLN A 287 11.80 1.16 -26.84
N LYS A 288 10.54 1.31 -27.28
CA LYS A 288 10.22 1.50 -28.70
C LYS A 288 10.88 2.77 -29.26
N ALA A 289 10.81 3.88 -28.52
CA ALA A 289 11.40 5.15 -28.94
C ALA A 289 12.93 5.03 -29.10
N THR A 290 13.62 4.42 -28.13
CA THR A 290 15.08 4.25 -28.21
C THR A 290 15.52 3.29 -29.32
N GLU A 291 14.67 2.34 -29.70
CA GLU A 291 14.85 1.45 -30.85
C GLU A 291 14.54 2.12 -32.21
N GLY A 292 14.11 3.39 -32.21
CA GLY A 292 13.71 4.12 -33.41
C GLY A 292 12.38 3.66 -34.02
N LYS A 293 11.53 3.01 -33.23
CA LYS A 293 10.17 2.63 -33.64
C LYS A 293 9.22 3.78 -33.40
N VAL A 294 8.21 3.89 -34.27
CA VAL A 294 7.12 4.87 -34.10
C VAL A 294 6.38 4.58 -32.80
N VAL A 295 6.24 5.61 -31.97
CA VAL A 295 5.40 5.62 -30.77
C VAL A 295 4.25 6.57 -31.03
N SER A 296 3.04 6.08 -30.86
CA SER A 296 1.82 6.87 -30.97
C SER A 296 0.72 6.26 -30.12
N PHE A 297 -0.11 7.12 -29.54
CA PHE A 297 -1.26 6.78 -28.72
C PHE A 297 -2.48 7.60 -29.16
N HIS A 298 -3.66 7.03 -28.99
CA HIS A 298 -4.92 7.73 -29.24
C HIS A 298 -5.40 8.36 -27.94
N ASP A 299 -5.62 9.68 -27.94
CA ASP A 299 -6.21 10.40 -26.82
C ASP A 299 -7.73 10.52 -27.02
N ASP A 300 -8.49 9.76 -26.25
CA ASP A 300 -9.96 9.74 -26.32
C ASP A 300 -10.57 11.09 -25.93
N ALA A 301 -9.89 11.88 -25.09
CA ALA A 301 -10.41 13.17 -24.63
C ALA A 301 -10.43 14.21 -25.77
N LEU A 302 -9.42 14.16 -26.64
CA LEU A 302 -9.27 15.06 -27.78
C LEU A 302 -9.62 14.42 -29.13
N ASP A 303 -9.97 13.12 -29.15
CA ASP A 303 -10.27 12.32 -30.34
C ASP A 303 -9.18 12.45 -31.42
N ARG A 304 -7.92 12.24 -31.02
CA ARG A 304 -6.77 12.37 -31.92
C ARG A 304 -5.65 11.40 -31.59
N ASP A 305 -4.93 10.98 -32.63
CA ASP A 305 -3.68 10.25 -32.48
C ASP A 305 -2.53 11.25 -32.24
N MET A 306 -1.75 11.01 -31.19
CA MET A 306 -0.56 11.77 -30.83
C MET A 306 0.68 10.91 -31.10
N THR A 307 1.62 11.39 -31.90
CA THR A 307 2.96 10.78 -32.00
C THR A 307 3.85 11.27 -30.87
N LEU A 308 4.99 10.63 -30.65
CA LEU A 308 5.96 11.11 -29.65
C LEU A 308 6.49 12.52 -29.99
N ASP A 309 6.66 12.86 -31.26
CA ASP A 309 7.03 14.23 -31.65
C ASP A 309 5.91 15.21 -31.28
N ASP A 310 4.65 14.88 -31.56
CA ASP A 310 3.51 15.71 -31.17
C ASP A 310 3.41 15.87 -29.64
N ALA A 311 3.75 14.82 -28.89
CA ALA A 311 3.73 14.82 -27.43
C ALA A 311 4.84 15.68 -26.82
N LEU A 312 6.04 15.70 -27.42
CA LEU A 312 7.17 16.56 -27.00
C LEU A 312 6.96 18.03 -27.41
N ASP A 313 6.20 18.29 -28.48
CA ASP A 313 5.83 19.63 -28.92
C ASP A 313 4.56 20.18 -28.20
N ALA A 314 3.90 19.36 -27.37
CA ALA A 314 2.65 19.74 -26.73
C ALA A 314 2.84 20.87 -25.69
N PRO A 315 2.02 21.93 -25.73
CA PRO A 315 2.12 23.04 -24.78
C PRO A 315 1.75 22.61 -23.37
N GLN A 316 2.64 22.82 -22.40
CA GLN A 316 2.47 22.37 -21.03
C GLN A 316 1.92 23.43 -20.08
N ALA A 317 1.21 22.99 -19.04
CA ALA A 317 0.91 23.82 -17.87
C ALA A 317 2.23 24.13 -17.14
N ASP A 318 2.60 25.40 -17.13
CA ASP A 318 3.93 25.83 -16.74
C ASP A 318 4.05 26.14 -15.23
N LEU A 319 5.13 25.67 -14.60
CA LEU A 319 5.62 26.10 -13.28
C LEU A 319 6.45 27.42 -13.35
N GLY A 320 6.49 28.08 -14.50
CA GLY A 320 7.46 29.13 -14.83
C GLY A 320 8.77 28.61 -15.45
N SER A 321 8.82 27.33 -15.85
CA SER A 321 9.86 26.71 -16.67
C SER A 321 9.83 27.32 -18.08
N THR A 322 10.95 27.95 -18.42
CA THR A 322 11.25 28.43 -19.77
C THR A 322 12.06 27.40 -20.57
N ASP A 323 11.98 26.12 -20.20
CA ASP A 323 12.80 25.07 -20.81
C ASP A 323 12.42 24.95 -22.29
N PRO A 324 13.38 25.14 -23.20
CA PRO A 324 13.07 25.07 -24.61
C PRO A 324 12.79 23.59 -24.97
N ASN A 325 11.63 23.32 -25.55
CA ASN A 325 11.34 22.04 -26.21
C ASN A 325 12.44 21.77 -27.23
N THR A 326 13.35 20.87 -26.89
CA THR A 326 14.62 20.63 -27.60
C THR A 326 14.84 19.16 -27.90
N LEU A 327 14.05 18.27 -27.30
CA LEU A 327 14.00 16.87 -27.63
C LEU A 327 12.95 16.62 -28.73
N ASP A 328 13.32 15.78 -29.68
CA ASP A 328 12.39 15.13 -30.61
C ASP A 328 12.52 13.61 -30.45
N ALA A 329 11.63 12.84 -31.09
CA ALA A 329 11.66 11.38 -31.01
C ALA A 329 13.00 10.80 -31.49
N SER A 330 13.64 11.44 -32.47
CA SER A 330 14.95 11.03 -32.99
C SER A 330 16.07 11.20 -31.97
N GLY A 331 15.92 12.20 -31.09
CA GLY A 331 16.81 12.50 -29.96
C GLY A 331 16.91 11.38 -28.95
N LEU A 332 15.94 10.46 -28.87
CA LEU A 332 15.92 9.32 -27.93
C LEU A 332 16.58 8.04 -28.49
N ILE A 333 16.85 7.97 -29.79
CA ILE A 333 17.37 6.77 -30.44
C ILE A 333 18.74 6.39 -29.85
N GLY A 334 18.84 5.19 -29.29
CA GLY A 334 20.06 4.66 -28.66
C GLY A 334 20.50 5.39 -27.39
N ARG A 335 19.62 6.16 -26.74
CA ARG A 335 19.94 6.95 -25.53
C ARG A 335 19.56 6.32 -24.20
N LEU A 336 18.71 5.30 -24.20
CA LEU A 336 18.19 4.69 -22.97
C LEU A 336 18.71 3.25 -22.81
N ASP A 337 19.36 2.96 -21.68
CA ASP A 337 19.88 1.64 -21.34
C ASP A 337 18.88 0.86 -20.44
N PHE A 338 18.04 0.06 -21.07
CA PHE A 338 17.08 -0.82 -20.37
C PHE A 338 17.71 -2.05 -19.71
N SER A 339 19.04 -2.20 -19.76
CA SER A 339 19.76 -3.19 -18.95
C SER A 339 20.06 -2.68 -17.53
N SER A 340 19.76 -1.40 -17.24
CA SER A 340 20.02 -0.77 -15.95
C SER A 340 18.91 0.22 -15.58
N ILE A 341 17.89 -0.26 -14.86
CA ILE A 341 16.69 0.55 -14.53
C ILE A 341 16.58 0.73 -13.01
N GLY A 342 16.36 1.96 -12.55
CA GLY A 342 15.97 2.28 -11.18
C GLY A 342 14.55 2.84 -11.12
N LEU A 343 13.83 2.57 -10.04
CA LEU A 343 12.48 3.09 -9.80
C LEU A 343 12.45 3.86 -8.48
N MET A 344 11.87 5.06 -8.48
CA MET A 344 11.47 5.77 -7.26
C MET A 344 9.97 6.01 -7.29
N GLY A 345 9.30 5.80 -6.17
CA GLY A 345 7.89 6.11 -6.02
C GLY A 345 7.61 6.77 -4.69
N HIS A 346 6.83 7.86 -4.69
CA HIS A 346 6.43 8.56 -3.46
C HIS A 346 5.04 8.11 -3.01
N SER A 347 4.87 7.75 -1.74
CA SER A 347 3.58 7.49 -1.10
C SER A 347 2.78 6.34 -1.73
N ARG A 348 1.58 6.56 -2.29
CA ARG A 348 0.93 5.54 -3.14
C ARG A 348 1.75 5.17 -4.37
N GLY A 349 2.55 6.10 -4.90
CA GLY A 349 3.56 5.82 -5.91
C GLY A 349 4.66 4.89 -5.40
N GLY A 350 4.98 4.93 -4.11
CA GLY A 350 5.95 4.04 -3.47
C GLY A 350 5.46 2.59 -3.41
N GLU A 351 4.20 2.37 -3.04
CA GLU A 351 3.54 1.06 -3.21
C GLU A 351 3.46 0.65 -4.70
N GLY A 352 3.18 1.62 -5.58
CA GLY A 352 3.14 1.42 -7.03
C GLY A 352 4.46 0.93 -7.66
N VAL A 353 5.62 1.46 -7.26
CA VAL A 353 6.91 0.97 -7.76
C VAL A 353 7.31 -0.38 -7.18
N VAL A 354 6.86 -0.72 -5.97
CA VAL A 354 6.96 -2.10 -5.45
C VAL A 354 6.12 -3.04 -6.30
N SER A 355 4.87 -2.67 -6.60
CA SER A 355 4.01 -3.42 -7.52
C SER A 355 4.65 -3.57 -8.90
N ALA A 356 5.29 -2.51 -9.44
CA ALA A 356 6.00 -2.57 -10.72
C ALA A 356 7.11 -3.65 -10.72
N VAL A 357 7.85 -3.80 -9.62
CA VAL A 357 8.88 -4.85 -9.48
C VAL A 357 8.24 -6.24 -9.55
N GLU A 358 7.18 -6.49 -8.79
CA GLU A 358 6.50 -7.79 -8.77
C GLU A 358 5.85 -8.12 -10.13
N LEU A 359 5.11 -7.18 -10.72
CA LEU A 359 4.51 -7.32 -12.04
C LEU A 359 5.55 -7.58 -13.13
N ASN A 360 6.71 -6.90 -13.05
CA ASN A 360 7.81 -7.12 -13.98
C ASN A 360 8.39 -8.53 -13.87
N GLN A 361 8.59 -9.06 -12.65
CA GLN A 361 9.08 -10.42 -12.43
C GLN A 361 8.11 -11.50 -12.93
N ALA A 362 6.82 -11.18 -13.03
CA ALA A 362 5.80 -12.04 -13.60
C ALA A 362 5.82 -12.09 -15.15
N LEU A 363 6.50 -11.16 -15.82
CA LEU A 363 6.57 -11.11 -17.28
C LEU A 363 7.38 -12.28 -17.87
N ASP A 364 7.04 -12.65 -19.10
CA ASP A 364 7.85 -13.58 -19.90
C ASP A 364 9.25 -13.04 -20.21
N LYS A 365 9.37 -11.72 -20.34
CA LYS A 365 10.63 -11.00 -20.54
C LYS A 365 10.66 -9.77 -19.63
N PRO A 366 11.05 -9.94 -18.36
CA PRO A 366 11.16 -8.83 -17.43
C PRO A 366 12.17 -7.79 -17.94
N PHE A 367 11.87 -6.51 -17.72
CA PHE A 367 12.84 -5.43 -17.77
C PHE A 367 13.92 -5.61 -16.70
N SER A 368 15.11 -5.05 -16.91
CA SER A 368 16.23 -5.17 -15.96
C SER A 368 16.15 -4.11 -14.86
N ILE A 369 15.07 -4.15 -14.08
CA ILE A 369 14.91 -3.31 -12.87
C ILE A 369 15.95 -3.75 -11.85
N LYS A 370 16.92 -2.89 -11.55
CA LYS A 370 18.06 -3.14 -10.66
C LYS A 370 17.91 -2.54 -9.27
N SER A 371 16.97 -1.62 -9.10
CA SER A 371 16.89 -0.81 -7.89
C SER A 371 15.48 -0.25 -7.72
N VAL A 372 14.96 -0.27 -6.49
CA VAL A 372 13.67 0.32 -6.14
C VAL A 372 13.80 1.18 -4.89
N LEU A 373 13.16 2.36 -4.91
CA LEU A 373 13.18 3.33 -3.82
C LEU A 373 11.75 3.80 -3.51
N PRO A 374 11.06 3.16 -2.55
CA PRO A 374 9.83 3.69 -1.99
C PRO A 374 10.12 4.86 -1.03
N LEU A 375 9.64 6.06 -1.37
CA LEU A 375 9.72 7.28 -0.57
C LEU A 375 8.40 7.51 0.16
N ALA A 376 8.45 7.66 1.49
CA ALA A 376 7.29 7.84 2.37
C ALA A 376 6.08 6.95 2.00
N PRO A 377 6.26 5.65 1.70
CA PRO A 377 5.23 4.91 0.99
C PRO A 377 4.09 4.46 1.90
N VAL A 378 2.90 4.32 1.33
CA VAL A 378 1.86 3.45 1.89
C VAL A 378 2.26 1.97 1.71
N ASP A 379 1.57 1.08 2.39
CA ASP A 379 1.69 -0.38 2.22
C ASP A 379 0.37 -1.05 2.63
N PHE A 380 -0.66 -0.84 1.82
CA PHE A 380 -1.98 -1.38 2.12
C PHE A 380 -2.04 -2.90 1.93
N GLY A 381 -1.30 -3.41 0.94
CA GLY A 381 -1.26 -4.81 0.54
C GLY A 381 -0.25 -5.70 1.29
N ARG A 382 0.72 -5.13 2.01
CA ARG A 382 1.87 -5.86 2.62
C ARG A 382 2.62 -6.72 1.60
N MET A 383 3.06 -6.06 0.52
CA MET A 383 3.83 -6.70 -0.55
C MET A 383 5.28 -6.95 -0.12
N THR A 384 5.96 -7.87 -0.80
CA THR A 384 7.34 -8.25 -0.50
C THR A 384 8.22 -8.10 -1.73
N VAL A 385 9.31 -7.35 -1.60
CA VAL A 385 10.26 -7.13 -2.70
C VAL A 385 11.25 -8.29 -2.76
N ALA A 386 11.32 -8.95 -3.92
CA ALA A 386 12.17 -10.11 -4.12
C ALA A 386 13.40 -9.77 -4.98
N ASN A 387 14.60 -10.08 -4.47
CA ASN A 387 15.85 -10.06 -5.23
C ASN A 387 16.17 -8.72 -5.92
N THR A 388 15.70 -7.60 -5.36
CA THR A 388 15.95 -6.26 -5.89
C THR A 388 16.44 -5.37 -4.77
N PRO A 389 17.61 -4.71 -4.88
CA PRO A 389 18.05 -3.70 -3.92
C PRO A 389 16.95 -2.70 -3.63
N MET A 390 16.69 -2.46 -2.35
CA MET A 390 15.60 -1.58 -1.91
C MET A 390 16.10 -0.54 -0.89
N LEU A 391 15.77 0.73 -1.14
CA LEU A 391 15.90 1.81 -0.16
C LEU A 391 14.51 2.36 0.20
N LEU A 392 14.13 2.20 1.45
CA LEU A 392 12.93 2.81 2.02
C LEU A 392 13.30 4.12 2.72
N ILE A 393 12.68 5.24 2.34
CA ILE A 393 12.85 6.53 3.03
C ILE A 393 11.57 6.87 3.79
N LEU A 394 11.69 7.17 5.10
CA LEU A 394 10.58 7.44 6.02
C LEU A 394 10.74 8.81 6.70
N PRO A 395 9.86 9.79 6.43
CA PRO A 395 9.85 11.07 7.16
C PRO A 395 9.27 10.93 8.57
N TYR A 396 9.94 11.50 9.58
CA TYR A 396 9.49 11.34 10.97
C TYR A 396 8.23 12.17 11.30
N CYS A 397 8.10 13.36 10.70
CA CYS A 397 6.98 14.29 10.85
C CYS A 397 5.97 14.15 9.70
N ASP A 398 5.88 12.96 9.11
CA ASP A 398 4.86 12.62 8.13
C ASP A 398 3.47 12.73 8.78
N GLY A 399 2.67 13.67 8.27
CA GLY A 399 1.29 13.86 8.69
C GLY A 399 0.29 13.20 7.75
N ASP A 400 0.71 12.68 6.59
CA ASP A 400 -0.19 12.01 5.64
C ASP A 400 -0.22 10.50 5.92
N VAL A 401 0.94 9.84 5.84
CA VAL A 401 1.12 8.42 6.17
C VAL A 401 1.71 8.30 7.57
N SER A 402 1.09 8.96 8.56
CA SER A 402 1.66 9.14 9.90
C SER A 402 1.97 7.84 10.67
N ASN A 403 1.47 6.69 10.22
CA ASN A 403 1.78 5.38 10.79
C ASN A 403 3.08 4.74 10.23
N GLN A 404 3.66 5.33 9.18
CA GLN A 404 4.87 4.84 8.49
C GLN A 404 4.77 3.37 8.09
N GLN A 405 3.59 2.92 7.66
CA GLN A 405 3.31 1.52 7.30
C GLN A 405 4.27 0.95 6.24
N GLY A 406 4.89 1.80 5.41
CA GLY A 406 5.98 1.42 4.52
C GLY A 406 7.13 0.64 5.17
N GLN A 407 7.33 0.76 6.50
CA GLN A 407 8.31 -0.03 7.26
C GLN A 407 8.16 -1.54 7.05
N HIS A 408 6.94 -2.02 6.80
CA HIS A 408 6.65 -3.42 6.53
C HIS A 408 7.35 -3.95 5.28
N PHE A 409 7.57 -3.14 4.22
CA PHE A 409 8.29 -3.61 3.03
C PHE A 409 9.65 -4.20 3.41
N VAL A 410 10.36 -3.57 4.34
CA VAL A 410 11.66 -4.04 4.81
C VAL A 410 11.50 -5.22 5.75
N ASP A 411 10.59 -5.13 6.72
CA ASP A 411 10.41 -6.17 7.72
C ASP A 411 9.93 -7.52 7.13
N ASP A 412 9.03 -7.48 6.14
CA ASP A 412 8.51 -8.67 5.49
C ASP A 412 9.47 -9.21 4.42
N SER A 413 10.14 -8.33 3.67
CA SER A 413 11.02 -8.78 2.58
C SER A 413 12.30 -9.42 3.09
N ARG A 414 12.87 -8.96 4.21
CA ARG A 414 14.24 -9.32 4.64
C ARG A 414 14.48 -10.83 4.85
N TYR A 415 13.42 -11.60 5.14
CA TYR A 415 13.49 -13.07 5.25
C TYR A 415 12.60 -13.82 4.24
N ALA A 416 11.86 -13.11 3.39
CA ALA A 416 10.94 -13.74 2.43
C ALA A 416 11.64 -14.53 1.32
N PHE A 417 12.89 -14.16 0.98
CA PHE A 417 13.66 -14.76 -0.09
C PHE A 417 15.13 -14.95 0.32
N ASP A 418 15.78 -15.96 -0.26
CA ASP A 418 17.25 -16.08 -0.22
C ASP A 418 17.87 -15.07 -1.21
N GLN A 419 17.82 -13.80 -0.83
CA GLN A 419 18.17 -12.69 -1.69
C GLN A 419 19.56 -12.13 -1.36
N SER A 420 20.41 -12.08 -2.37
CA SER A 420 21.77 -11.55 -2.28
C SER A 420 21.81 -10.07 -2.68
N VAL A 421 20.97 -9.23 -2.06
CA VAL A 421 20.85 -7.78 -2.33
C VAL A 421 20.76 -6.96 -1.04
N LEU A 422 21.12 -5.68 -1.12
CA LEU A 422 20.99 -4.73 -0.01
C LEU A 422 19.54 -4.29 0.19
N ILE A 423 19.08 -4.31 1.44
CA ILE A 423 17.84 -3.63 1.85
C ILE A 423 18.21 -2.57 2.90
N SER A 424 17.75 -1.34 2.72
CA SER A 424 18.04 -0.24 3.63
C SER A 424 16.78 0.54 3.99
N THR A 425 16.71 1.02 5.23
CA THR A 425 15.71 1.99 5.69
C THR A 425 16.41 3.24 6.18
N VAL A 426 15.95 4.39 5.72
CA VAL A 426 16.43 5.71 6.15
C VAL A 426 15.29 6.49 6.76
N TRP A 427 15.48 6.94 7.99
CA TRP A 427 14.59 7.86 8.68
C TRP A 427 15.11 9.28 8.57
N VAL A 428 14.31 10.19 8.00
CA VAL A 428 14.65 11.61 7.92
C VAL A 428 13.91 12.33 9.05
N MET A 429 14.64 12.65 10.12
CA MET A 429 14.06 13.29 11.28
C MET A 429 13.73 14.75 10.98
N GLY A 430 12.56 15.21 11.40
CA GLY A 430 12.09 16.58 11.13
C GLY A 430 11.54 16.82 9.72
N ALA A 431 11.54 15.83 8.83
CA ALA A 431 10.87 15.92 7.53
C ALA A 431 9.40 15.49 7.60
N ASN A 432 8.55 16.13 6.81
CA ASN A 432 7.15 15.76 6.60
C ASN A 432 7.00 14.95 5.30
N HIS A 433 5.75 14.65 4.94
CA HIS A 433 5.44 13.91 3.72
C HIS A 433 5.75 14.72 2.45
N ASN A 434 5.24 15.96 2.40
CA ASN A 434 5.12 16.67 1.12
C ASN A 434 6.40 17.29 0.60
N PHE A 435 7.34 17.70 1.48
CA PHE A 435 8.38 18.65 1.09
C PHE A 435 9.54 18.03 0.30
N PHE A 436 9.49 16.72 0.04
CA PHE A 436 10.31 16.08 -0.99
C PHE A 436 9.86 16.43 -2.42
N ASN A 437 8.66 17.00 -2.58
CA ASN A 437 8.09 17.40 -3.86
C ASN A 437 7.81 18.91 -3.90
N SER A 438 8.48 19.63 -4.81
CA SER A 438 8.36 21.09 -4.89
C SER A 438 6.96 21.57 -5.34
N VAL A 439 6.21 20.75 -6.07
CA VAL A 439 4.83 21.04 -6.51
C VAL A 439 3.83 20.93 -5.36
N TRP A 440 4.11 20.10 -4.35
CA TRP A 440 3.24 19.95 -3.18
C TRP A 440 3.56 20.97 -2.08
N THR A 441 4.70 21.66 -2.21
CA THR A 441 5.29 22.47 -1.14
C THR A 441 4.79 23.92 -1.14
N PRO A 442 4.22 24.39 -0.01
CA PRO A 442 3.83 25.78 0.18
C PRO A 442 4.96 26.77 -0.13
N GLY A 443 4.68 27.72 -1.03
CA GLY A 443 5.64 28.77 -1.40
C GLY A 443 6.62 28.38 -2.50
N LYS A 444 6.57 27.12 -2.96
CA LYS A 444 7.26 26.64 -4.16
C LYS A 444 6.31 26.52 -5.35
N TYR A 445 5.07 26.09 -5.11
CA TYR A 445 4.00 26.10 -6.11
C TYR A 445 2.76 26.88 -5.66
N GLY A 446 1.97 27.33 -6.63
CA GLY A 446 0.85 28.27 -6.43
C GLY A 446 -0.47 27.61 -6.03
N TYR A 447 -0.64 26.31 -6.29
CA TYR A 447 -1.93 25.64 -6.23
C TYR A 447 -1.84 24.30 -5.51
N SER A 448 -2.90 23.93 -4.77
CA SER A 448 -3.02 22.63 -4.08
C SER A 448 -1.76 22.23 -3.29
N THR A 449 -1.11 23.18 -2.62
CA THR A 449 0.05 22.89 -1.75
C THR A 449 -0.39 22.75 -0.31
N SER A 450 0.30 21.93 0.47
CA SER A 450 -0.01 21.76 1.89
C SER A 450 1.20 21.37 2.71
N ASP A 451 1.17 21.80 3.97
CA ASP A 451 2.00 21.27 5.03
C ASP A 451 1.18 20.19 5.75
N ASP A 452 1.47 18.93 5.45
CA ASP A 452 0.70 17.76 5.87
C ASP A 452 0.71 17.52 7.38
N TRP A 453 1.70 18.05 8.12
CA TRP A 453 1.68 18.07 9.59
C TRP A 453 0.75 19.16 10.15
N GLY A 454 0.50 20.21 9.36
CA GLY A 454 -0.33 21.37 9.69
C GLY A 454 0.50 22.65 9.82
N ALA A 455 0.30 23.58 8.87
CA ALA A 455 1.01 24.86 8.80
C ALA A 455 0.84 25.77 10.03
N THR A 456 -0.21 25.54 10.83
CA THR A 456 -0.51 26.30 12.06
C THR A 456 -0.18 25.55 13.34
N SER A 457 0.30 24.30 13.22
CA SER A 457 0.58 23.43 14.35
C SER A 457 1.65 24.00 15.27
N THR A 458 1.35 24.02 16.57
CA THR A 458 2.26 24.39 17.66
C THR A 458 2.86 23.15 18.34
N ASP A 459 2.79 21.99 17.69
CA ASP A 459 3.44 20.78 18.18
C ASP A 459 4.93 21.02 18.48
N SER A 460 5.41 20.51 19.61
CA SER A 460 6.71 20.86 20.14
C SER A 460 7.90 20.34 19.31
N TYR A 461 7.69 19.35 18.43
CA TYR A 461 8.74 18.74 17.63
C TYR A 461 8.55 18.97 16.13
N CYS A 462 7.35 18.67 15.61
CA CYS A 462 7.03 18.73 14.18
C CYS A 462 6.24 19.98 13.79
N GLY A 463 5.70 20.73 14.75
CA GLY A 463 4.88 21.91 14.49
C GLY A 463 5.70 23.11 13.99
N PRO A 464 5.45 23.65 12.78
CA PRO A 464 6.23 24.77 12.25
C PRO A 464 6.11 26.07 13.07
N ARG A 465 5.03 26.24 13.85
CA ARG A 465 4.84 27.43 14.70
C ARG A 465 5.44 27.31 16.10
N SER A 466 5.96 26.14 16.47
CA SER A 466 6.68 25.98 17.73
C SER A 466 8.10 26.55 17.61
N SER A 467 8.52 27.39 18.56
CA SER A 467 9.88 27.94 18.60
C SER A 467 10.95 26.92 19.02
N THR A 468 10.54 25.73 19.47
CA THR A 468 11.45 24.66 19.94
C THR A 468 11.42 23.44 19.04
N ASN A 469 10.73 23.52 17.89
CA ASN A 469 10.64 22.42 16.94
C ASN A 469 12.04 22.00 16.44
N GLN A 470 12.15 20.76 15.97
CA GLN A 470 13.36 20.20 15.36
C GLN A 470 13.10 19.88 13.88
N ARG A 471 12.22 20.65 13.26
CA ARG A 471 11.77 20.42 11.89
C ARG A 471 12.78 21.02 10.92
N LEU A 472 13.07 20.29 9.85
CA LEU A 472 13.81 20.82 8.73
C LEU A 472 12.96 21.85 7.97
N THR A 473 13.57 22.88 7.40
CA THR A 473 12.88 23.79 6.49
C THR A 473 12.45 23.07 5.21
N ALA A 474 11.53 23.65 4.44
CA ALA A 474 11.10 23.06 3.17
C ALA A 474 12.25 22.81 2.20
N ASP A 475 13.21 23.73 2.13
CA ASP A 475 14.39 23.62 1.26
C ASP A 475 15.31 22.50 1.75
N GLU A 476 15.58 22.43 3.06
CA GLU A 476 16.40 21.36 3.63
C GLU A 476 15.77 19.97 3.42
N GLN A 477 14.45 19.83 3.52
CA GLN A 477 13.77 18.55 3.26
C GLN A 477 13.91 18.12 1.79
N TYR A 478 13.72 19.07 0.87
CA TYR A 478 13.89 18.83 -0.56
C TYR A 478 15.34 18.46 -0.92
N ASP A 479 16.31 19.14 -0.32
CA ASP A 479 17.75 18.90 -0.54
C ASP A 479 18.19 17.55 0.05
N VAL A 480 17.72 17.18 1.25
CA VAL A 480 17.96 15.84 1.82
C VAL A 480 17.38 14.76 0.92
N GLY A 481 16.15 14.95 0.41
CA GLY A 481 15.55 14.04 -0.55
C GLY A 481 16.39 13.86 -1.80
N THR A 482 16.79 14.98 -2.41
CA THR A 482 17.64 15.01 -3.61
C THR A 482 18.95 14.28 -3.39
N SER A 483 19.61 14.50 -2.25
CA SER A 483 20.86 13.83 -1.89
C SER A 483 20.67 12.31 -1.74
N LEU A 484 19.73 11.88 -0.90
CA LEU A 484 19.49 10.45 -0.63
C LEU A 484 19.06 9.67 -1.88
N MET A 485 18.10 10.20 -2.65
CA MET A 485 17.60 9.54 -3.86
C MET A 485 18.67 9.44 -4.94
N SER A 486 19.44 10.51 -5.16
CA SER A 486 20.51 10.52 -6.15
C SER A 486 21.66 9.59 -5.74
N ALA A 487 22.05 9.60 -4.46
CA ALA A 487 23.09 8.72 -3.93
C ALA A 487 22.73 7.25 -4.12
N TRP A 488 21.48 6.86 -3.86
CA TRP A 488 21.04 5.48 -4.00
C TRP A 488 21.15 4.95 -5.43
N PHE A 489 20.72 5.73 -6.42
CA PHE A 489 20.83 5.31 -7.82
C PHE A 489 22.27 5.36 -8.32
N ARG A 490 23.08 6.31 -7.87
CA ARG A 490 24.54 6.31 -8.14
C ARG A 490 25.21 5.06 -7.61
N LEU A 491 24.87 4.64 -6.39
CA LEU A 491 25.37 3.41 -5.78
C LEU A 491 24.89 2.17 -6.56
N THR A 492 23.59 2.02 -6.76
CA THR A 492 23.00 0.76 -7.25
C THR A 492 23.04 0.58 -8.77
N LEU A 493 23.03 1.68 -9.53
CA LEU A 493 23.08 1.64 -11.00
C LEU A 493 24.45 2.04 -11.54
N GLY A 494 25.13 2.98 -10.89
CA GLY A 494 26.43 3.52 -11.29
C GLY A 494 27.65 2.81 -10.73
N GLY A 495 27.50 2.07 -9.62
CA GLY A 495 28.61 1.43 -8.92
C GLY A 495 29.48 2.43 -8.13
N ASP A 496 28.89 3.53 -7.66
CA ASP A 496 29.57 4.51 -6.82
C ASP A 496 29.65 4.02 -5.36
N ASP A 497 30.58 3.08 -5.12
CA ASP A 497 30.72 2.37 -3.84
C ASP A 497 31.07 3.27 -2.65
N ASP A 498 31.60 4.49 -2.90
CA ASP A 498 31.90 5.49 -1.87
C ASP A 498 30.63 5.98 -1.14
N LEU A 499 29.45 5.72 -1.71
CA LEU A 499 28.15 6.07 -1.12
C LEU A 499 27.55 4.97 -0.23
N MET A 500 28.19 3.80 -0.13
CA MET A 500 27.66 2.65 0.64
C MET A 500 27.38 3.00 2.11
N SER A 501 28.25 3.80 2.73
CA SER A 501 28.14 4.14 4.16
C SER A 501 26.87 4.93 4.50
N ALA A 502 26.20 5.54 3.51
CA ALA A 502 24.92 6.21 3.73
C ALA A 502 23.77 5.20 3.96
N PHE A 503 23.93 3.94 3.54
CA PHE A 503 22.85 2.96 3.42
C PHE A 503 23.12 1.63 4.16
N ASP A 504 24.32 1.43 4.70
CA ASP A 504 24.69 0.18 5.40
C ASP A 504 24.39 0.18 6.92
N GLY A 505 24.08 1.35 7.50
CA GLY A 505 23.84 1.51 8.95
C GLY A 505 25.12 1.34 9.79
N SER A 506 26.29 1.49 9.18
CA SER A 506 27.59 1.44 9.87
C SER A 506 27.81 2.64 10.79
N THR A 507 27.15 3.77 10.51
CA THR A 507 27.16 4.97 11.37
C THR A 507 25.81 5.17 12.06
N PRO A 508 25.79 5.56 13.36
CA PRO A 508 24.55 5.87 14.07
C PRO A 508 23.68 6.96 13.41
N GLN A 509 24.33 7.98 12.84
CA GLN A 509 23.70 9.03 12.06
C GLN A 509 24.45 9.16 10.73
N THR A 510 23.69 9.28 9.65
CA THR A 510 24.21 9.43 8.29
C THR A 510 24.40 10.92 8.00
N PRO A 511 25.63 11.39 7.76
CA PRO A 511 25.85 12.79 7.43
C PRO A 511 25.35 13.09 6.01
N ILE A 512 24.64 14.21 5.85
CA ILE A 512 24.29 14.80 4.54
C ILE A 512 25.07 16.11 4.42
N PRO A 513 26.20 16.16 3.68
CA PRO A 513 27.07 17.33 3.65
C PRO A 513 26.39 18.64 3.21
N SER A 514 25.43 18.57 2.27
CA SER A 514 24.62 19.70 1.80
C SER A 514 23.64 20.21 2.85
N VAL A 515 23.23 19.36 3.79
CA VAL A 515 22.34 19.69 4.90
C VAL A 515 22.92 19.17 6.22
N PRO A 516 24.00 19.79 6.76
CA PRO A 516 24.71 19.27 7.93
C PRO A 516 23.87 19.19 9.21
N THR A 517 22.72 19.87 9.23
CA THR A 517 21.74 19.89 10.32
C THR A 517 20.79 18.69 10.30
N ALA A 518 20.76 17.92 9.21
CA ALA A 518 19.86 16.79 9.07
C ALA A 518 20.24 15.64 10.00
N ASP A 519 19.29 15.20 10.83
CA ASP A 519 19.37 13.95 11.58
C ASP A 519 18.77 12.84 10.70
N VAL A 520 19.66 12.08 10.05
CA VAL A 520 19.30 10.95 9.18
C VAL A 520 19.78 9.67 9.83
N ARG A 521 18.88 8.69 9.97
CA ARG A 521 19.19 7.42 10.67
C ARG A 521 18.98 6.25 9.73
N THR A 522 20.03 5.45 9.57
CA THR A 522 20.05 4.35 8.61
C THR A 522 20.05 3.00 9.32
N VAL A 523 19.26 2.08 8.80
CA VAL A 523 19.24 0.67 9.18
C VAL A 523 19.46 -0.16 7.91
N GLY A 524 20.54 -0.94 7.89
CA GLY A 524 20.92 -1.76 6.75
C GLY A 524 20.70 -3.26 7.00
N PHE A 525 20.33 -3.97 5.96
CA PHE A 525 20.26 -5.43 5.95
C PHE A 525 21.11 -5.97 4.80
N ALA A 526 22.24 -6.59 5.16
CA ALA A 526 23.23 -7.07 4.21
C ALA A 526 22.70 -8.24 3.37
N PRO A 527 23.19 -8.42 2.12
CA PRO A 527 22.91 -9.59 1.28
C PRO A 527 23.07 -10.94 2.00
N THR A 528 22.24 -11.94 1.69
CA THR A 528 22.34 -13.28 2.32
C THR A 528 23.70 -13.96 2.08
N ALA A 529 24.35 -13.71 0.94
CA ALA A 529 25.67 -14.26 0.61
C ALA A 529 26.79 -13.75 1.54
N SER A 530 26.65 -12.53 2.07
CA SER A 530 27.62 -11.86 2.94
C SER A 530 27.10 -11.66 4.37
N ARG A 531 26.04 -12.37 4.75
CA ARG A 531 25.43 -12.35 6.07
C ARG A 531 25.30 -13.76 6.66
N VAL A 532 25.36 -13.87 7.99
CA VAL A 532 24.90 -15.06 8.72
C VAL A 532 24.06 -14.61 9.90
N ASP A 533 22.80 -15.02 9.90
CA ASP A 533 21.87 -14.78 11.00
C ASP A 533 22.25 -15.69 12.17
N LEU A 534 22.50 -15.09 13.35
CA LEU A 534 22.79 -15.80 14.59
C LEU A 534 21.50 -16.02 15.38
N GLU A 535 20.67 -14.98 15.46
CA GLU A 535 19.34 -15.02 16.06
C GLU A 535 18.47 -13.90 15.48
N PRO A 536 17.49 -14.22 14.61
CA PRO A 536 16.52 -13.24 14.12
C PRO A 536 15.55 -12.73 15.19
N PHE A 537 15.31 -13.51 16.25
CA PHE A 537 14.31 -13.29 17.31
C PHE A 537 12.84 -13.36 16.84
N THR A 538 12.59 -13.84 15.61
CA THR A 538 11.24 -13.92 15.03
C THR A 538 10.44 -15.14 15.52
N THR A 539 11.10 -16.11 16.16
CA THR A 539 10.49 -17.33 16.72
C THR A 539 11.24 -17.77 17.98
N ALA A 540 10.63 -18.62 18.80
CA ALA A 540 11.28 -19.20 19.97
C ALA A 540 12.46 -20.09 19.56
N SER A 541 13.62 -19.85 20.16
CA SER A 541 14.89 -20.48 19.78
C SER A 541 15.54 -21.23 20.93
N ALA A 542 16.00 -22.45 20.69
CA ALA A 542 16.66 -23.28 21.69
C ALA A 542 18.09 -22.78 22.04
N THR A 543 18.66 -21.89 21.23
CA THR A 543 19.98 -21.29 21.49
C THR A 543 19.90 -20.00 22.31
N THR A 544 18.70 -19.50 22.57
CA THR A 544 18.45 -18.23 23.25
C THR A 544 17.88 -18.49 24.64
N THR A 545 18.56 -17.99 25.68
CA THR A 545 18.20 -18.27 27.08
C THR A 545 18.27 -17.01 27.92
N ALA A 546 17.14 -16.65 28.54
CA ALA A 546 17.08 -15.60 29.56
C ALA A 546 17.53 -16.15 30.94
N SER A 547 18.15 -15.30 31.75
CA SER A 547 18.67 -15.65 33.08
C SER A 547 18.52 -14.51 34.09
N GLY A 548 18.56 -14.87 35.38
CA GLY A 548 18.48 -13.91 36.48
C GLY A 548 17.11 -13.25 36.55
N SER A 549 17.11 -11.93 36.71
CA SER A 549 15.89 -11.10 36.80
C SER A 549 15.30 -10.68 35.44
N ALA A 550 15.73 -11.32 34.35
CA ALA A 550 15.28 -11.01 33.00
C ALA A 550 14.16 -11.92 32.48
N SER A 551 13.31 -11.37 31.61
CA SER A 551 12.28 -12.07 30.86
C SER A 551 12.52 -11.88 29.36
N TYR A 552 12.20 -12.90 28.57
CA TYR A 552 12.29 -12.87 27.12
C TYR A 552 11.09 -13.57 26.50
N VAL A 553 10.47 -12.92 25.52
CA VAL A 553 9.38 -13.48 24.73
C VAL A 553 9.48 -13.02 23.28
N THR A 554 9.08 -13.86 22.33
CA THR A 554 8.84 -13.41 20.96
C THR A 554 7.44 -12.80 20.89
N CYS A 555 7.34 -11.58 20.42
CA CYS A 555 6.10 -10.85 20.23
C CYS A 555 5.90 -10.54 18.74
N ALA A 556 4.69 -10.17 18.34
CA ALA A 556 4.39 -9.61 17.01
C ALA A 556 3.17 -8.69 17.10
N SER A 557 2.98 -7.83 16.10
CA SER A 557 1.81 -6.96 15.97
C SER A 557 1.58 -5.94 17.11
N ALA A 558 0.77 -4.93 16.81
CA ALA A 558 0.19 -4.06 17.82
C ALA A 558 -0.97 -4.80 18.51
N GLY A 559 -1.21 -4.50 19.79
CA GLY A 559 -2.34 -5.04 20.55
C GLY A 559 -3.69 -4.58 20.01
N GLY A 560 -4.75 -5.29 20.40
CA GLY A 560 -6.13 -4.96 19.99
C GLY A 560 -6.54 -5.51 18.61
N ARG A 561 -5.85 -6.54 18.11
CA ARG A 561 -6.27 -7.26 16.89
C ARG A 561 -7.66 -7.88 17.08
N THR A 562 -8.46 -7.86 16.02
CA THR A 562 -9.85 -8.35 16.04
C THR A 562 -9.92 -9.87 16.04
N LEU A 563 -8.96 -10.53 15.37
CA LEU A 563 -8.80 -11.98 15.38
C LEU A 563 -7.71 -12.41 16.37
N PRO A 564 -7.86 -13.59 17.04
CA PRO A 564 -6.83 -14.15 17.90
C PRO A 564 -5.46 -14.21 17.21
N GLN A 565 -4.41 -13.94 17.97
CA GLN A 565 -3.02 -13.95 17.50
C GLN A 565 -2.25 -15.04 18.24
N ASP A 566 -1.30 -15.68 17.54
CA ASP A 566 -0.46 -16.76 18.11
C ASP A 566 0.63 -16.23 19.04
N LEU A 567 1.10 -15.01 18.80
CA LEU A 567 2.13 -14.32 19.59
C LEU A 567 1.50 -13.20 20.42
N PRO A 568 2.07 -12.88 21.61
CA PRO A 568 1.70 -11.68 22.32
C PRO A 568 1.98 -10.43 21.49
N ALA A 569 1.22 -9.37 21.73
CA ALA A 569 1.45 -8.07 21.11
C ALA A 569 2.82 -7.52 21.53
N CYS A 570 3.58 -6.93 20.59
CA CYS A 570 4.83 -6.27 20.95
C CYS A 570 4.58 -4.95 21.67
N ALA A 571 3.58 -4.19 21.23
CA ALA A 571 3.23 -2.91 21.83
C ALA A 571 1.72 -2.70 21.76
N THR A 572 1.18 -1.88 22.65
CA THR A 572 -0.26 -1.61 22.79
C THR A 572 -0.54 -0.12 22.66
N ALA A 573 -1.68 0.22 22.05
CA ALA A 573 -2.10 1.62 21.97
C ALA A 573 -2.50 2.09 23.38
N ILE A 574 -1.93 3.21 23.81
CA ILE A 574 -2.17 3.79 25.14
C ILE A 574 -2.85 5.14 24.93
N SER A 575 -4.10 5.24 25.40
CA SER A 575 -4.93 6.44 25.26
C SER A 575 -4.19 7.70 25.73
N GLY A 576 -4.11 8.71 24.85
CA GLY A 576 -3.45 9.99 25.14
C GLY A 576 -1.91 9.93 25.18
N VAL A 577 -1.30 8.77 24.91
CA VAL A 577 0.16 8.60 24.90
C VAL A 577 0.65 8.16 23.52
N ARG A 578 0.03 7.14 22.92
CA ARG A 578 0.50 6.52 21.69
C ARG A 578 -0.62 5.76 20.96
N SER A 579 -0.82 6.04 19.69
CA SER A 579 -1.65 5.25 18.77
C SER A 579 -0.82 4.16 18.08
N THR A 580 -1.45 3.30 17.28
CA THR A 580 -0.73 2.35 16.42
C THR A 580 0.22 3.05 15.42
N SER A 581 -0.01 4.33 15.11
CA SER A 581 0.90 5.15 14.29
C SER A 581 2.27 5.40 14.94
N GLY A 582 2.33 5.28 16.27
CA GLY A 582 3.58 5.28 17.03
C GLY A 582 4.33 3.93 17.01
N MET A 583 3.90 2.98 16.17
CA MET A 583 4.41 1.60 16.08
C MET A 583 4.62 1.14 14.62
N PRO A 584 5.52 1.77 13.84
CA PRO A 584 5.68 1.49 12.41
C PRO A 584 5.92 0.02 12.03
N HIS A 585 6.66 -0.73 12.86
CA HIS A 585 6.88 -2.17 12.64
C HIS A 585 5.62 -3.02 12.80
N TRP A 586 4.60 -2.52 13.50
CA TRP A 586 3.50 -3.32 14.01
C TRP A 586 2.11 -2.76 13.69
N THR A 587 2.05 -1.63 13.01
CA THR A 587 0.79 -0.98 12.64
C THR A 587 -0.06 -1.95 11.79
N PRO A 588 -1.40 -2.02 11.98
CA PRO A 588 -2.24 -2.74 11.02
C PRO A 588 -2.07 -2.18 9.61
N ALA A 589 -1.99 -3.07 8.61
CA ALA A 589 -2.20 -2.71 7.22
C ALA A 589 -3.68 -2.77 6.86
N SER A 590 -4.13 -1.92 5.93
CA SER A 590 -5.55 -1.77 5.57
C SER A 590 -6.19 -3.06 5.07
N PHE A 591 -5.49 -3.82 4.23
CA PHE A 591 -6.04 -5.04 3.62
C PHE A 591 -5.58 -6.33 4.30
N ALA A 592 -4.78 -6.21 5.35
CA ALA A 592 -4.24 -7.34 6.11
C ALA A 592 -4.17 -7.03 7.62
N PRO A 593 -5.22 -6.47 8.26
CA PRO A 593 -5.12 -5.84 9.58
C PRO A 593 -4.83 -6.82 10.73
N ASN A 594 -5.07 -8.11 10.51
CA ASN A 594 -4.85 -9.18 11.48
C ASN A 594 -3.66 -10.10 11.13
N VAL A 595 -2.99 -9.87 9.99
CA VAL A 595 -1.78 -10.62 9.65
C VAL A 595 -0.68 -10.26 10.66
N PRO A 596 0.03 -11.24 11.26
CA PRO A 596 1.14 -10.95 12.17
C PRO A 596 2.17 -10.02 11.52
N ALA A 597 2.40 -8.86 12.15
CA ALA A 597 3.36 -7.87 11.68
C ALA A 597 4.65 -7.96 12.49
N SER A 598 5.79 -8.02 11.78
CA SER A 598 7.17 -7.95 12.29
C SER A 598 7.42 -8.65 13.64
N PRO A 599 7.40 -10.00 13.68
CA PRO A 599 7.78 -10.74 14.88
C PRO A 599 9.20 -10.38 15.33
N MET A 600 9.41 -10.15 16.63
CA MET A 600 10.71 -9.85 17.20
C MET A 600 10.81 -10.20 18.69
N GLY A 601 12.00 -10.08 19.28
CA GLY A 601 12.24 -10.40 20.68
C GLY A 601 11.95 -9.23 21.59
N GLU A 602 11.11 -9.42 22.60
CA GLU A 602 10.94 -8.49 23.72
C GLU A 602 11.78 -9.01 24.90
N PHE A 603 12.77 -8.22 25.33
CA PHE A 603 13.66 -8.53 26.43
C PHE A 603 13.53 -7.48 27.53
N THR A 604 13.04 -7.89 28.70
CA THR A 604 12.80 -7.00 29.85
C THR A 604 13.54 -7.50 31.09
N TRP A 605 13.82 -6.60 32.04
CA TRP A 605 14.50 -6.93 33.29
C TRP A 605 14.05 -6.05 34.45
N THR A 606 14.24 -6.56 35.66
CA THR A 606 13.91 -5.83 36.91
C THR A 606 15.15 -5.45 37.73
N SER A 607 16.32 -6.01 37.42
CA SER A 607 17.61 -5.62 37.99
C SER A 607 18.73 -5.76 36.96
N THR A 608 19.72 -4.88 37.00
CA THR A 608 20.92 -4.97 36.14
C THR A 608 22.01 -5.88 36.71
N SER A 609 21.86 -6.37 37.95
CA SER A 609 22.92 -7.13 38.63
C SER A 609 23.09 -8.57 38.12
N ASP A 610 22.03 -9.17 37.57
CA ASP A 610 22.02 -10.57 37.15
C ASP A 610 21.20 -10.84 35.85
N ALA A 611 20.57 -9.82 35.28
CA ALA A 611 19.77 -9.95 34.06
C ALA A 611 20.64 -10.25 32.83
N GLY A 612 20.26 -11.29 32.09
CA GLY A 612 20.95 -11.66 30.86
C GLY A 612 20.06 -12.39 29.86
N LEU A 613 20.29 -12.16 28.57
CA LEU A 613 19.80 -12.93 27.44
C LEU A 613 21.00 -13.44 26.66
N THR A 614 21.25 -14.75 26.66
CA THR A 614 22.39 -15.34 25.98
C THR A 614 21.96 -16.08 24.73
N VAL A 615 22.55 -15.72 23.59
CA VAL A 615 22.49 -16.43 22.32
C VAL A 615 23.74 -17.30 22.20
N THR A 616 23.57 -18.62 22.23
CA THR A 616 24.65 -19.60 22.06
C THR A 616 24.94 -19.83 20.59
N LEU A 617 26.22 -19.83 20.18
CA LEU A 617 26.63 -19.95 18.78
C LEU A 617 27.02 -21.40 18.42
N PRO A 618 26.19 -22.16 17.68
CA PRO A 618 26.53 -23.49 17.18
C PRO A 618 27.40 -23.49 15.90
N GLY A 619 28.12 -24.59 15.68
CA GLY A 619 28.69 -24.93 14.38
C GLY A 619 29.51 -23.82 13.71
N GLN A 620 29.09 -23.43 12.49
CA GLN A 620 29.76 -22.42 11.67
C GLN A 620 29.53 -20.98 12.17
N GLN A 621 28.51 -20.73 12.98
CA GLN A 621 28.25 -19.41 13.59
C GLN A 621 29.32 -19.03 14.62
N LYS A 622 30.26 -19.91 14.95
CA LYS A 622 31.39 -19.57 15.84
C LYS A 622 32.48 -18.72 15.15
N ASN A 623 32.47 -18.64 13.83
CA ASN A 623 33.52 -17.98 13.07
C ASN A 623 33.02 -16.70 12.40
N ALA A 624 33.34 -15.57 13.02
CA ALA A 624 33.03 -14.24 12.49
C ALA A 624 34.13 -13.67 11.59
N SER A 625 35.30 -14.32 11.48
CA SER A 625 36.51 -13.70 10.89
C SER A 625 36.44 -13.36 9.39
N LYS A 626 35.38 -13.75 8.69
CA LYS A 626 35.13 -13.41 7.29
C LYS A 626 34.12 -12.27 7.10
N TYR A 627 33.64 -11.69 8.20
CA TYR A 627 32.66 -10.61 8.20
C TYR A 627 33.23 -9.33 8.79
N ASP A 628 32.72 -8.20 8.33
CA ASP A 628 33.13 -6.88 8.81
C ASP A 628 32.47 -6.50 10.15
N TYR A 629 31.20 -6.86 10.35
CA TYR A 629 30.42 -6.44 11.52
C TYR A 629 29.69 -7.59 12.22
N LEU A 630 29.54 -7.46 13.54
CA LEU A 630 28.45 -8.05 14.31
C LEU A 630 27.37 -6.98 14.45
N THR A 631 26.15 -7.26 13.98
CA THR A 631 25.04 -6.31 13.94
C THR A 631 23.84 -6.84 14.70
N PHE A 632 23.07 -5.97 15.33
CA PHE A 632 21.71 -6.24 15.81
C PHE A 632 20.92 -4.94 15.82
N LYS A 633 19.59 -5.04 15.90
CA LYS A 633 18.71 -3.88 15.92
C LYS A 633 17.96 -3.83 17.24
N THR A 634 17.84 -2.65 17.84
CA THR A 634 17.19 -2.48 19.13
C THR A 634 16.48 -1.14 19.26
N ALA A 635 15.42 -1.13 20.07
CA ALA A 635 14.72 0.06 20.53
C ALA A 635 14.25 -0.16 21.97
N PRO A 636 14.11 0.89 22.80
CA PRO A 636 13.51 0.73 24.12
C PRO A 636 12.07 0.22 24.04
N GLU A 637 11.74 -0.70 24.95
CA GLU A 637 10.42 -1.31 25.08
C GLU A 637 9.32 -0.27 25.39
N GLU A 638 8.05 -0.58 25.13
CA GLU A 638 6.95 0.39 25.19
C GLU A 638 6.79 1.14 26.52
N ASN A 639 7.18 0.51 27.65
CA ASN A 639 7.09 1.09 28.99
C ASN A 639 8.30 1.97 29.35
N VAL A 640 9.37 1.95 28.54
CA VAL A 640 10.52 2.84 28.74
C VAL A 640 10.18 4.27 28.33
N VAL A 641 10.25 5.20 29.29
CA VAL A 641 9.75 6.59 29.10
C VAL A 641 10.68 7.48 28.30
N SER A 642 12.00 7.41 28.52
CA SER A 642 12.99 8.29 27.89
C SER A 642 14.13 7.53 27.20
N GLY A 643 14.64 6.48 27.82
CA GLY A 643 15.68 5.63 27.27
C GLY A 643 16.18 4.66 28.33
N THR A 644 16.70 3.52 27.89
CA THR A 644 17.27 2.48 28.73
C THR A 644 18.72 2.22 28.29
N ASP A 645 19.35 1.14 28.72
CA ASP A 645 20.60 0.66 28.11
C ASP A 645 20.73 -0.86 28.28
N LEU A 646 21.63 -1.46 27.52
CA LEU A 646 22.06 -2.83 27.69
C LEU A 646 23.57 -2.95 27.45
N VAL A 647 24.19 -3.95 28.05
CA VAL A 647 25.59 -4.30 27.77
C VAL A 647 25.61 -5.51 26.86
N VAL A 648 26.18 -5.36 25.67
CA VAL A 648 26.45 -6.49 24.78
C VAL A 648 27.80 -7.09 25.15
N THR A 649 27.86 -8.42 25.27
CA THR A 649 29.06 -9.18 25.59
C THR A 649 29.27 -10.29 24.57
N VAL A 650 30.41 -10.31 23.90
CA VAL A 650 30.82 -11.37 22.97
C VAL A 650 31.87 -12.23 23.66
N LYS A 651 31.63 -13.54 23.72
CA LYS A 651 32.50 -14.50 24.43
C LYS A 651 33.03 -15.57 23.48
N ASP A 652 34.32 -15.92 23.61
CA ASP A 652 34.90 -17.06 22.89
C ASP A 652 34.85 -18.38 23.68
N THR A 653 35.14 -19.47 22.98
CA THR A 653 35.17 -20.83 23.53
C THR A 653 36.29 -21.06 24.56
N SER A 654 37.26 -20.13 24.68
CA SER A 654 38.29 -20.15 25.74
C SER A 654 37.86 -19.39 26.99
N GLY A 655 36.70 -18.72 26.94
CA GLY A 655 36.13 -17.97 28.05
C GLY A 655 36.53 -16.49 28.11
N LYS A 656 37.26 -15.98 27.11
CA LYS A 656 37.55 -14.55 27.00
C LYS A 656 36.35 -13.81 26.46
N SER A 657 36.17 -12.57 26.90
CA SER A 657 35.03 -11.74 26.53
C SER A 657 35.45 -10.33 26.15
N TRP A 658 34.65 -9.73 25.28
CA TRP A 658 34.60 -8.30 24.99
C TRP A 658 33.20 -7.80 25.33
N SER A 659 33.09 -6.61 25.91
CA SER A 659 31.80 -6.03 26.30
C SER A 659 31.78 -4.53 26.05
N ALA A 660 30.62 -3.99 25.69
CA ALA A 660 30.38 -2.55 25.62
C ALA A 660 28.91 -2.23 25.96
N PRO A 661 28.62 -1.11 26.65
CA PRO A 661 27.28 -0.54 26.70
C PRO A 661 26.80 -0.20 25.28
N VAL A 662 25.53 -0.45 24.98
CA VAL A 662 24.98 -0.11 23.66
C VAL A 662 24.90 1.39 23.47
N SER A 663 24.69 2.16 24.53
CA SER A 663 24.77 3.62 24.48
C SER A 663 26.11 4.17 23.99
N GLU A 664 27.22 3.45 24.18
CA GLU A 664 28.54 3.82 23.65
C GLU A 664 28.73 3.45 22.17
N LEU A 665 27.96 2.47 21.68
CA LEU A 665 28.02 1.98 20.29
C LEU A 665 27.06 2.74 19.37
N ASN A 666 25.80 2.88 19.81
CA ASN A 666 24.79 3.71 19.18
C ASN A 666 23.77 4.18 20.25
N PRO A 667 23.85 5.44 20.73
CA PRO A 667 22.93 5.95 21.73
C PRO A 667 21.48 6.02 21.25
N LEU A 668 21.23 6.16 19.94
CA LEU A 668 19.89 6.22 19.38
C LEU A 668 19.14 4.88 19.48
N ALA A 669 19.88 3.77 19.60
CA ALA A 669 19.29 2.43 19.71
C ALA A 669 18.68 2.13 21.08
N VAL A 670 19.02 2.94 22.09
CA VAL A 670 18.54 2.77 23.47
C VAL A 670 17.85 4.03 24.01
N GLN A 671 17.65 5.05 23.16
CA GLN A 671 16.86 6.24 23.45
C GLN A 671 15.51 6.20 22.74
N ARG A 672 14.47 6.73 23.39
CA ARG A 672 13.15 6.87 22.76
C ARG A 672 13.20 7.93 21.67
N MET A 673 12.50 7.68 20.56
CA MET A 673 12.29 8.70 19.53
C MET A 673 11.59 9.93 20.12
N PRO A 674 11.79 11.13 19.55
CA PRO A 674 11.23 12.37 20.07
C PRO A 674 9.71 12.32 20.25
N LYS A 675 9.23 12.71 21.43
CA LYS A 675 7.79 12.76 21.75
C LYS A 675 7.26 14.19 21.72
N SER A 676 5.94 14.31 21.54
CA SER A 676 5.19 15.54 21.75
C SER A 676 3.85 15.23 22.41
N THR A 677 2.90 16.16 22.35
CA THR A 677 1.49 15.91 22.70
C THR A 677 0.74 15.07 21.66
N SER A 678 1.31 14.87 20.46
CA SER A 678 0.74 14.01 19.45
C SER A 678 0.92 12.54 19.83
N THR A 679 -0.14 11.74 19.68
CA THR A 679 -0.10 10.29 19.88
C THR A 679 0.53 9.53 18.70
N THR A 680 0.81 10.21 17.58
CA THR A 680 1.46 9.62 16.39
C THR A 680 2.98 9.66 16.44
N LEU A 681 3.56 10.49 17.34
CA LEU A 681 5.00 10.57 17.59
C LEU A 681 5.43 9.63 18.73
N ASN A 682 6.64 9.85 19.27
CA ASN A 682 7.30 8.93 20.18
C ASN A 682 7.45 7.55 19.53
N LYS A 683 7.71 7.43 18.23
CA LYS A 683 7.66 6.13 17.52
C LYS A 683 8.59 5.08 18.13
N ILE A 684 8.19 3.81 18.15
CA ILE A 684 9.12 2.69 18.45
C ILE A 684 9.73 2.23 17.13
N VAL A 685 11.01 2.54 16.92
CA VAL A 685 11.73 2.19 15.68
C VAL A 685 13.09 1.63 16.06
N LEU A 686 13.36 0.39 15.66
CA LEU A 686 14.62 -0.28 15.98
C LEU A 686 15.77 0.39 15.21
N GLN A 687 16.80 0.83 15.94
CA GLN A 687 18.02 1.36 15.34
C GLN A 687 19.09 0.27 15.30
N GLN A 688 19.98 0.35 14.32
CA GLN A 688 21.06 -0.60 14.14
C GLN A 688 22.25 -0.31 15.07
N VAL A 689 22.76 -1.36 15.71
CA VAL A 689 24.04 -1.35 16.39
C VAL A 689 25.02 -2.15 15.54
N SER A 690 26.12 -1.50 15.13
CA SER A 690 27.15 -2.08 14.26
C SER A 690 28.47 -2.17 15.02
N ILE A 691 28.95 -3.38 15.31
CA ILE A 691 30.21 -3.61 16.02
C ILE A 691 31.23 -4.17 15.03
N PRO A 692 32.28 -3.41 14.65
CA PRO A 692 33.33 -3.95 13.79
C PRO A 692 33.95 -5.20 14.41
N ILE A 693 34.05 -6.30 13.67
CA ILE A 693 34.66 -7.56 14.16
C ILE A 693 36.11 -7.32 14.61
N THR A 694 36.80 -6.37 13.98
CA THR A 694 38.15 -5.93 14.35
C THR A 694 38.23 -5.24 15.72
N SER A 695 37.11 -4.73 16.24
CA SER A 695 37.04 -4.06 17.55
C SER A 695 36.89 -5.03 18.73
N LEU A 696 36.59 -6.31 18.47
CA LEU A 696 36.44 -7.39 19.46
C LEU A 696 37.81 -7.86 20.03
N THR A 697 38.61 -6.90 20.50
CA THR A 697 39.97 -7.15 20.98
C THR A 697 39.98 -8.11 22.17
N GLY A 698 40.95 -9.03 22.20
CA GLY A 698 41.10 -10.02 23.27
C GLY A 698 40.23 -11.29 23.12
N VAL A 699 39.32 -11.34 22.15
CA VAL A 699 38.46 -12.50 21.84
C VAL A 699 38.93 -13.21 20.57
N ASP A 700 38.92 -14.55 20.53
CA ASP A 700 39.18 -15.31 19.28
C ASP A 700 37.93 -15.32 18.38
N THR A 701 37.89 -14.40 17.40
CA THR A 701 36.76 -14.23 16.46
C THR A 701 36.53 -15.43 15.53
N LYS A 702 37.43 -16.42 15.51
CA LYS A 702 37.23 -17.69 14.79
C LYS A 702 36.51 -18.74 15.62
N LYS A 703 36.39 -18.53 16.94
CA LYS A 703 35.89 -19.50 17.91
C LYS A 703 35.01 -18.86 18.96
N LEU A 704 34.08 -18.02 18.52
CA LEU A 704 33.04 -17.44 19.36
C LEU A 704 32.13 -18.52 19.95
N ALA A 705 31.59 -18.27 21.13
CA ALA A 705 30.76 -19.19 21.89
C ALA A 705 29.36 -18.62 22.13
N SER A 706 29.25 -17.34 22.44
CA SER A 706 27.97 -16.70 22.71
C SER A 706 28.01 -15.18 22.52
N VAL A 707 26.84 -14.61 22.28
CA VAL A 707 26.55 -13.18 22.45
C VAL A 707 25.54 -13.07 23.59
N THR A 708 25.83 -12.23 24.59
CA THR A 708 24.96 -12.01 25.75
C THR A 708 24.57 -10.54 25.82
N PHE A 709 23.28 -10.27 25.98
CA PHE A 709 22.74 -8.95 26.31
C PHE A 709 22.40 -8.90 27.79
N SER A 710 22.97 -7.98 28.54
CA SER A 710 22.67 -7.78 29.96
C SER A 710 21.97 -6.45 30.19
N GLY A 711 21.03 -6.42 31.14
CA GLY A 711 20.32 -5.17 31.49
C GLY A 711 21.30 -4.09 31.95
N GLY A 712 21.16 -2.88 31.42
CA GLY A 712 21.97 -1.71 31.77
C GLY A 712 21.13 -0.60 32.38
N VAL A 713 21.80 0.38 32.99
CA VAL A 713 21.15 1.62 33.48
C VAL A 713 21.31 2.67 32.39
N GLY A 714 20.19 3.14 31.85
CA GLY A 714 20.18 4.08 30.73
C GLY A 714 19.97 5.53 31.11
N ALA A 715 19.51 6.31 30.13
CA ALA A 715 19.22 7.73 30.27
C ALA A 715 18.09 8.03 31.28
N ASP A 716 17.26 7.05 31.61
CA ASP A 716 16.24 7.13 32.66
C ASP A 716 16.79 6.94 34.09
N GLY A 717 18.03 6.44 34.23
CA GLY A 717 18.66 6.17 35.51
C GLY A 717 18.06 5.00 36.30
N THR A 718 17.31 4.09 35.65
CA THR A 718 16.61 3.00 36.33
C THR A 718 17.33 1.64 36.20
N GLU A 719 17.19 0.78 37.21
CA GLU A 719 17.77 -0.58 37.21
C GLU A 719 16.86 -1.62 36.52
N SER A 720 15.60 -1.27 36.28
CA SER A 720 14.65 -2.04 35.48
C SER A 720 14.61 -1.48 34.07
N GLY A 721 14.29 -2.29 33.07
CA GLY A 721 14.19 -1.78 31.70
C GLY A 721 13.72 -2.85 30.74
N GLY A 722 13.73 -2.48 29.46
CA GLY A 722 13.37 -3.39 28.40
C GLY A 722 13.75 -2.86 27.03
N VAL A 723 14.02 -3.78 26.12
CA VAL A 723 14.25 -3.49 24.70
C VAL A 723 13.55 -4.50 23.81
N TYR A 724 13.24 -4.06 22.59
CA TYR A 724 12.99 -4.97 21.49
C TYR A 724 14.32 -5.31 20.80
N LEU A 725 14.50 -6.55 20.36
CA LEU A 725 15.68 -7.06 19.68
C LEU A 725 15.28 -7.74 18.37
N SER A 726 16.04 -7.44 17.30
CA SER A 726 15.88 -8.07 15.99
C SER A 726 17.24 -8.28 15.33
N ASP A 727 17.33 -9.30 14.47
CA ASP A 727 18.41 -9.48 13.48
C ASP A 727 19.85 -9.47 14.05
N LEU A 728 20.12 -10.27 15.09
CA LEU A 728 21.50 -10.51 15.50
C LEU A 728 22.22 -11.33 14.42
N ALA A 729 23.21 -10.74 13.76
CA ALA A 729 23.88 -11.32 12.60
C ALA A 729 25.36 -10.93 12.52
N TYR A 730 26.16 -11.74 11.81
CA TYR A 730 27.39 -11.24 11.19
C TYR A 730 27.07 -10.72 9.79
N SER A 731 27.62 -9.56 9.43
CA SER A 731 27.27 -8.84 8.22
C SER A 731 28.49 -8.24 7.53
N SER A 732 28.45 -8.19 6.20
CA SER A 732 29.34 -7.39 5.37
C SER A 732 28.50 -6.80 4.25
N TYR A 733 28.48 -5.47 4.17
CA TYR A 733 27.54 -4.77 3.32
C TYR A 733 28.09 -4.62 1.91
N SER A 734 27.21 -4.86 0.95
CA SER A 734 27.42 -4.57 -0.47
C SER A 734 26.04 -4.41 -1.11
N VAL A 735 25.98 -3.83 -2.30
CA VAL A 735 24.72 -3.75 -3.06
C VAL A 735 24.16 -5.13 -3.44
N GLY A 736 25.01 -6.15 -3.49
CA GLY A 736 24.71 -7.53 -3.89
C GLY A 736 25.70 -8.10 -4.90
N ASP A 737 25.89 -9.42 -4.90
CA ASP A 737 26.95 -10.14 -5.64
C ASP A 737 26.92 -9.92 -7.16
N THR A 738 25.73 -9.83 -7.76
CA THR A 738 25.58 -9.66 -9.22
C THR A 738 25.94 -8.26 -9.68
N LEU A 739 25.66 -7.23 -8.87
CA LEU A 739 25.99 -5.84 -9.15
C LEU A 739 27.47 -5.55 -8.89
N ALA A 740 28.05 -6.13 -7.83
CA ALA A 740 29.45 -5.94 -7.46
C ALA A 740 30.46 -6.65 -8.40
N THR A 741 30.05 -7.71 -9.09
CA THR A 741 30.97 -8.54 -9.91
C THR A 741 31.03 -8.14 -11.40
N GLY A 742 30.28 -7.12 -11.82
CA GLY A 742 30.16 -6.74 -13.24
C GLY A 742 29.43 -7.79 -14.11
N THR A 743 28.77 -8.75 -13.48
CA THR A 743 27.92 -9.73 -14.17
C THR A 743 26.66 -9.01 -14.68
N PRO A 744 26.22 -9.25 -15.94
CA PRO A 744 24.99 -8.63 -16.42
C PRO A 744 23.81 -8.97 -15.50
N TRP A 745 23.18 -7.93 -14.94
CA TRP A 745 21.98 -8.09 -14.12
C TRP A 745 20.86 -8.72 -14.95
N THR A 746 20.16 -9.67 -14.36
CA THR A 746 18.96 -10.25 -14.94
C THR A 746 17.93 -10.38 -13.85
N MET A 747 16.76 -9.80 -14.07
CA MET A 747 15.65 -9.94 -13.13
C MET A 747 15.22 -11.39 -13.00
N LYS A 748 15.25 -11.89 -11.76
CA LYS A 748 14.80 -13.24 -11.45
C LYS A 748 13.27 -13.28 -11.55
N LYS A 749 12.76 -14.19 -12.37
CA LYS A 749 11.32 -14.47 -12.44
C LYS A 749 10.90 -15.25 -11.22
N GLU A 750 9.80 -14.86 -10.61
CA GLU A 750 9.17 -15.58 -9.52
C GLU A 750 7.77 -16.05 -9.93
N PRO A 751 7.21 -17.11 -9.32
CA PRO A 751 5.77 -17.35 -9.37
C PRO A 751 5.05 -16.22 -8.63
N THR A 752 3.82 -15.93 -9.06
CA THR A 752 2.93 -15.00 -8.35
C THR A 752 1.90 -15.76 -7.54
N ILE A 753 1.53 -15.24 -6.38
CA ILE A 753 0.38 -15.69 -5.58
C ILE A 753 -0.79 -14.73 -5.75
N ASN A 754 -1.99 -15.28 -5.85
CA ASN A 754 -3.22 -14.55 -6.12
C ASN A 754 -4.37 -15.14 -5.31
N VAL A 755 -5.41 -14.34 -5.10
CA VAL A 755 -6.72 -14.76 -4.62
C VAL A 755 -7.75 -14.60 -5.74
N ASP A 756 -8.64 -15.58 -5.88
CA ASP A 756 -9.69 -15.55 -6.89
C ASP A 756 -10.85 -14.63 -6.50
N ALA A 757 -11.25 -13.73 -7.41
CA ALA A 757 -12.44 -12.89 -7.26
C ALA A 757 -13.69 -13.79 -7.21
N THR A 758 -14.28 -13.95 -6.02
CA THR A 758 -15.27 -14.99 -5.77
C THR A 758 -16.68 -14.38 -5.65
N PHE A 759 -17.64 -14.96 -6.37
CA PHE A 759 -19.06 -14.61 -6.28
C PHE A 759 -19.83 -15.70 -5.55
N LEU A 760 -20.64 -15.33 -4.56
CA LEU A 760 -21.42 -16.27 -3.74
C LEU A 760 -22.89 -15.85 -3.63
N GLU A 761 -23.76 -16.85 -3.59
CA GLU A 761 -25.10 -16.70 -3.03
C GLU A 761 -24.97 -16.46 -1.53
N GLU A 762 -25.75 -15.52 -1.00
CA GLU A 762 -25.85 -15.28 0.43
C GLU A 762 -26.28 -16.55 1.19
N GLY A 763 -27.39 -17.16 0.76
CA GLY A 763 -27.94 -18.37 1.36
C GLY A 763 -28.73 -18.10 2.64
N SER A 764 -29.29 -19.16 3.22
CA SER A 764 -30.34 -19.03 4.23
C SER A 764 -29.89 -18.90 5.70
N GLY A 765 -28.59 -18.76 5.97
CA GLY A 765 -28.02 -18.89 7.31
C GLY A 765 -26.48 -18.89 7.35
N PRO A 766 -25.87 -18.93 8.55
CA PRO A 766 -24.44 -19.12 8.71
C PRO A 766 -23.93 -20.39 8.01
N SER A 767 -22.84 -20.25 7.26
CA SER A 767 -22.24 -21.30 6.45
C SER A 767 -20.73 -21.11 6.31
N THR A 768 -20.11 -22.07 5.63
CA THR A 768 -18.70 -22.01 5.23
C THR A 768 -18.65 -22.15 3.72
N LYS A 769 -17.92 -21.23 3.08
CA LYS A 769 -17.70 -21.20 1.63
C LYS A 769 -16.21 -21.23 1.37
N GLN A 770 -15.83 -21.42 0.11
CA GLN A 770 -14.41 -21.54 -0.25
C GLN A 770 -13.98 -20.44 -1.19
N VAL A 771 -12.73 -20.01 -1.04
CA VAL A 771 -12.06 -19.10 -1.97
C VAL A 771 -10.75 -19.74 -2.41
N ALA A 772 -10.38 -19.59 -3.68
CA ALA A 772 -9.14 -20.13 -4.17
C ALA A 772 -8.00 -19.13 -3.96
N VAL A 773 -6.94 -19.58 -3.29
CA VAL A 773 -5.63 -18.96 -3.35
C VAL A 773 -4.77 -19.80 -4.28
N TYR A 774 -4.13 -19.17 -5.26
CA TYR A 774 -3.44 -19.90 -6.32
C TYR A 774 -2.14 -19.24 -6.78
N LEU A 775 -1.22 -20.08 -7.24
CA LEU A 775 0.03 -19.69 -7.87
C LEU A 775 -0.14 -19.61 -9.38
N SER A 776 0.46 -18.62 -10.03
CA SER A 776 0.46 -18.51 -11.51
C SER A 776 1.19 -19.65 -12.21
N LYS A 777 2.13 -20.30 -11.51
CA LYS A 777 2.84 -21.51 -11.97
C LYS A 777 3.35 -22.31 -10.76
N PRO A 778 3.62 -23.62 -10.92
CA PRO A 778 4.19 -24.42 -9.85
C PRO A 778 5.54 -23.87 -9.35
N SER A 779 5.72 -23.77 -8.04
CA SER A 779 7.02 -23.45 -7.43
C SER A 779 7.89 -24.70 -7.28
N ASN A 780 9.20 -24.54 -7.36
CA ASN A 780 10.18 -25.61 -7.14
C ASN A 780 10.62 -25.75 -5.66
N HIS A 781 10.12 -24.87 -4.81
CA HIS A 781 10.30 -24.85 -3.36
C HIS A 781 8.94 -24.63 -2.66
N GLU A 782 8.92 -24.75 -1.34
CA GLU A 782 7.73 -24.39 -0.55
C GLU A 782 7.56 -22.87 -0.55
N THR A 783 6.32 -22.40 -0.68
CA THR A 783 6.00 -20.97 -0.64
C THR A 783 4.83 -20.74 0.30
N SER A 784 4.74 -19.56 0.91
CA SER A 784 3.63 -19.25 1.80
C SER A 784 3.18 -17.80 1.73
N ALA A 785 1.96 -17.54 2.16
CA ALA A 785 1.41 -16.19 2.35
C ALA A 785 0.27 -16.26 3.39
N TRP A 786 -0.14 -15.11 3.91
CA TRP A 786 -1.36 -15.02 4.70
C TRP A 786 -2.52 -14.59 3.82
N PHE A 787 -3.59 -15.39 3.82
CA PHE A 787 -4.89 -14.99 3.31
C PHE A 787 -5.63 -14.15 4.36
N SER A 788 -6.20 -13.02 3.95
CA SER A 788 -7.08 -12.20 4.78
C SER A 788 -8.40 -11.90 4.07
N LEU A 789 -9.50 -12.02 4.82
CA LEU A 789 -10.82 -11.51 4.44
C LEU A 789 -11.21 -10.42 5.43
N VAL A 790 -11.32 -9.18 4.95
CA VAL A 790 -11.72 -8.00 5.74
C VAL A 790 -13.26 -7.96 5.83
N GLY A 791 -13.81 -8.95 6.52
CA GLY A 791 -15.23 -9.10 6.83
C GLY A 791 -15.67 -8.49 8.17
N SER A 792 -16.85 -8.90 8.64
CA SER A 792 -17.49 -8.60 9.92
C SER A 792 -17.30 -9.60 11.08
N THR A 793 -17.33 -9.16 12.35
CA THR A 793 -17.67 -10.05 13.50
C THR A 793 -19.16 -10.07 13.81
N ALA A 794 -19.91 -9.08 13.32
CA ALA A 794 -21.28 -8.91 13.73
C ALA A 794 -22.24 -9.75 12.86
N SER A 795 -23.33 -10.24 13.47
CA SER A 795 -24.09 -11.39 12.95
C SER A 795 -24.84 -11.11 11.65
N SER A 796 -25.00 -9.84 11.31
CA SER A 796 -25.64 -9.45 10.07
C SER A 796 -24.70 -9.42 8.86
N ALA A 797 -23.37 -9.55 9.05
CA ALA A 797 -22.41 -9.54 7.94
C ALA A 797 -22.62 -10.71 6.98
N LYS A 798 -22.62 -10.47 5.67
CA LYS A 798 -22.66 -11.56 4.69
C LYS A 798 -21.39 -12.40 4.65
N ALA A 799 -20.27 -11.81 5.07
CA ALA A 799 -19.00 -12.51 5.25
C ALA A 799 -18.35 -12.14 6.59
N GLY A 800 -17.85 -13.16 7.28
CA GLY A 800 -17.10 -12.99 8.51
C GLY A 800 -15.63 -12.63 8.26
N LEU A 801 -14.90 -12.26 9.31
CA LEU A 801 -13.45 -12.14 9.27
C LEU A 801 -12.79 -13.51 9.05
N ALA A 802 -11.76 -13.59 8.21
CA ALA A 802 -10.91 -14.76 8.10
C ALA A 802 -9.43 -14.39 7.99
N LEU A 803 -8.59 -15.23 8.59
CA LEU A 803 -7.13 -15.15 8.54
C LEU A 803 -6.58 -16.57 8.51
N GLN A 804 -5.76 -16.89 7.52
CA GLN A 804 -5.14 -18.20 7.42
C GLN A 804 -3.77 -18.11 6.74
N LYS A 805 -2.73 -18.71 7.35
CA LYS A 805 -1.45 -18.94 6.65
C LYS A 805 -1.65 -20.06 5.62
N VAL A 806 -1.38 -19.76 4.37
CA VAL A 806 -1.50 -20.69 3.24
C VAL A 806 -0.09 -21.07 2.80
N THR A 807 0.24 -22.36 2.89
CA THR A 807 1.55 -22.88 2.49
C THR A 807 1.38 -23.85 1.34
N PHE A 808 2.06 -23.62 0.22
CA PHE A 808 2.06 -24.49 -0.96
C PHE A 808 3.27 -25.40 -0.91
N ALA A 809 3.04 -26.71 -0.99
CA ALA A 809 4.14 -27.64 -1.19
C ALA A 809 4.75 -27.45 -2.59
N LYS A 810 5.99 -27.89 -2.78
CA LYS A 810 6.63 -27.92 -4.10
C LYS A 810 5.70 -28.57 -5.15
N GLY A 811 5.42 -27.83 -6.22
CA GLY A 811 4.58 -28.29 -7.34
C GLY A 811 3.07 -28.04 -7.17
N GLU A 812 2.60 -27.72 -5.96
CA GLU A 812 1.20 -27.36 -5.69
C GLU A 812 0.90 -25.95 -6.21
N THR A 813 -0.29 -25.71 -6.78
CA THR A 813 -0.64 -24.42 -7.40
C THR A 813 -1.96 -23.83 -6.95
N CYS A 814 -2.80 -24.56 -6.22
CA CYS A 814 -4.04 -24.00 -5.71
C CYS A 814 -4.44 -24.61 -4.37
N LYS A 815 -4.96 -23.77 -3.48
CA LYS A 815 -5.58 -24.15 -2.21
C LYS A 815 -6.93 -23.47 -2.07
N ALA A 816 -7.95 -24.25 -1.76
CA ALA A 816 -9.23 -23.74 -1.31
C ALA A 816 -9.13 -23.36 0.17
N ILE A 817 -9.51 -22.14 0.49
CA ILE A 817 -9.52 -21.58 1.84
C ILE A 817 -10.96 -21.44 2.29
N ASP A 818 -11.26 -21.97 3.47
CA ASP A 818 -12.59 -21.88 4.06
C ASP A 818 -12.80 -20.47 4.63
N ILE A 819 -13.93 -19.86 4.28
CA ILE A 819 -14.36 -18.55 4.77
C ILE A 819 -15.75 -18.65 5.42
N PRO A 820 -15.97 -17.93 6.53
CA PRO A 820 -17.29 -17.84 7.14
C PRO A 820 -18.19 -16.90 6.33
N THR A 821 -19.41 -17.33 6.03
CA THR A 821 -20.47 -16.51 5.44
C THR A 821 -21.70 -16.54 6.33
N ASN A 822 -22.42 -15.43 6.46
CA ASN A 822 -23.69 -15.42 7.19
C ASN A 822 -24.81 -14.92 6.28
N GLY A 823 -25.58 -15.87 5.77
CA GLY A 823 -26.82 -15.56 5.07
C GLY A 823 -28.02 -15.50 6.03
N ASP A 824 -29.15 -15.05 5.52
CA ASP A 824 -30.42 -15.03 6.24
C ASP A 824 -31.61 -15.34 5.32
N THR A 825 -32.85 -14.97 5.66
CA THR A 825 -34.03 -15.28 4.82
C THR A 825 -34.82 -14.02 4.48
N THR A 826 -34.14 -12.88 4.45
CA THR A 826 -34.75 -11.55 4.48
C THR A 826 -34.27 -10.74 3.29
N ALA A 827 -35.22 -10.32 2.47
CA ALA A 827 -34.93 -9.42 1.36
C ALA A 827 -34.25 -8.12 1.83
N SER A 828 -33.39 -7.56 0.97
CA SER A 828 -32.64 -6.33 1.24
C SER A 828 -32.73 -5.29 0.14
N SER A 829 -32.33 -4.05 0.43
CA SER A 829 -32.18 -2.98 -0.56
C SER A 829 -30.87 -3.07 -1.35
N SER A 830 -29.87 -3.77 -0.82
CA SER A 830 -28.56 -4.01 -1.47
C SER A 830 -28.59 -5.30 -2.27
N THR A 831 -28.31 -5.23 -3.58
CA THR A 831 -28.31 -6.42 -4.46
C THR A 831 -27.03 -7.25 -4.33
N LEU A 832 -25.93 -6.58 -4.00
CA LEU A 832 -24.58 -7.14 -3.85
C LEU A 832 -23.91 -6.49 -2.64
N THR A 833 -23.11 -7.26 -1.93
CA THR A 833 -22.22 -6.78 -0.87
C THR A 833 -20.80 -7.27 -1.16
N THR A 834 -19.81 -6.39 -1.07
CA THR A 834 -18.43 -6.73 -1.38
C THR A 834 -17.54 -6.63 -0.14
N TYR A 835 -16.56 -7.53 -0.05
CA TYR A 835 -15.54 -7.56 1.01
C TYR A 835 -14.18 -7.69 0.36
N LYS A 836 -13.17 -6.97 0.88
CA LYS A 836 -11.80 -7.12 0.38
C LYS A 836 -11.18 -8.42 0.86
N MET A 837 -10.54 -9.11 -0.06
CA MET A 837 -9.69 -10.27 0.19
C MET A 837 -8.27 -9.97 -0.28
N SER A 838 -7.29 -10.48 0.44
CA SER A 838 -5.88 -10.29 0.10
C SER A 838 -5.02 -11.52 0.39
N VAL A 839 -3.89 -11.59 -0.29
CA VAL A 839 -2.72 -12.37 0.12
C VAL A 839 -1.56 -11.42 0.39
N SER A 840 -0.94 -11.60 1.56
CA SER A 840 0.01 -10.63 2.14
C SER A 840 1.15 -11.36 2.86
N GLN A 841 2.26 -10.65 3.08
CA GLN A 841 3.48 -11.21 3.70
C GLN A 841 3.91 -12.51 2.98
N ASN A 842 4.27 -12.37 1.71
CA ASN A 842 4.56 -13.49 0.85
C ASN A 842 6.00 -14.01 1.08
N GLU A 843 6.16 -15.33 1.19
CA GLU A 843 7.45 -16.00 1.42
C GLU A 843 7.73 -16.95 0.25
N GLY A 844 8.85 -16.77 -0.46
CA GLY A 844 9.23 -17.57 -1.64
C GLY A 844 8.36 -17.34 -2.88
N VAL A 845 7.47 -16.35 -2.85
CA VAL A 845 6.53 -16.02 -3.94
C VAL A 845 6.23 -14.52 -3.90
N ILE A 846 5.96 -13.90 -5.04
CA ILE A 846 5.61 -12.46 -5.12
C ILE A 846 4.11 -12.28 -5.30
N ALA A 847 3.58 -11.08 -5.01
CA ALA A 847 2.18 -10.80 -5.28
C ALA A 847 1.91 -10.75 -6.79
N GLY A 848 0.71 -11.15 -7.21
CA GLY A 848 0.24 -11.01 -8.60
C GLY A 848 -0.86 -9.97 -8.76
N LYS A 849 -1.36 -9.83 -10.00
CA LYS A 849 -2.46 -8.91 -10.39
C LYS A 849 -3.80 -9.14 -9.67
N SER A 850 -3.90 -10.18 -8.87
CA SER A 850 -5.09 -10.44 -8.06
C SER A 850 -4.68 -10.81 -6.64
N ALA A 851 -3.59 -10.21 -6.15
CA ALA A 851 -3.18 -10.33 -4.76
C ALA A 851 -4.17 -9.65 -3.81
N VAL A 852 -4.87 -8.61 -4.28
CA VAL A 852 -6.02 -7.99 -3.59
C VAL A 852 -7.22 -8.02 -4.54
N THR A 853 -8.35 -8.51 -4.06
CA THR A 853 -9.58 -8.61 -4.86
C THR A 853 -10.82 -8.55 -3.97
N PHE A 854 -12.01 -8.76 -4.55
CA PHE A 854 -13.27 -8.76 -3.84
C PHE A 854 -13.90 -10.14 -3.72
N LEU A 855 -14.45 -10.42 -2.55
CA LEU A 855 -15.54 -11.36 -2.36
C LEU A 855 -16.84 -10.61 -2.60
N THR A 856 -17.68 -11.10 -3.50
CA THR A 856 -19.00 -10.52 -3.78
C THR A 856 -20.10 -11.49 -3.36
N VAL A 857 -20.95 -11.08 -2.42
CA VAL A 857 -22.10 -11.85 -1.97
C VAL A 857 -23.38 -11.23 -2.51
N ARG A 858 -24.22 -12.04 -3.14
CA ARG A 858 -25.48 -11.62 -3.74
C ARG A 858 -26.66 -12.00 -2.85
N GLU A 859 -27.53 -11.04 -2.59
CA GLU A 859 -28.86 -11.21 -1.97
C GLU A 859 -29.73 -12.20 -2.77
N ASP A 860 -30.18 -13.30 -2.14
CA ASP A 860 -30.98 -14.37 -2.76
C ASP A 860 -32.43 -14.49 -2.29
N ASP A 861 -32.85 -13.74 -1.28
CA ASP A 861 -34.22 -13.76 -0.74
C ASP A 861 -35.14 -12.69 -1.35
N GLY A 862 -34.57 -11.79 -2.13
CA GLY A 862 -35.28 -10.78 -2.92
C GLY A 862 -34.91 -9.36 -2.56
N MET A 863 -35.56 -8.40 -3.21
CA MET A 863 -35.25 -6.98 -3.04
C MET A 863 -36.34 -6.24 -2.27
N THR A 864 -35.95 -5.38 -1.35
CA THR A 864 -36.82 -4.34 -0.79
C THR A 864 -36.74 -3.07 -1.65
N GLY A 865 -37.84 -2.33 -1.72
CA GLY A 865 -37.91 -1.10 -2.52
C GLY A 865 -37.93 -1.35 -4.03
N SER A 866 -37.25 -0.48 -4.79
CA SER A 866 -37.25 -0.48 -6.27
C SER A 866 -35.98 -1.05 -6.90
N ALA A 867 -35.06 -1.61 -6.10
CA ALA A 867 -33.83 -2.20 -6.61
C ALA A 867 -34.11 -3.46 -7.44
N THR A 868 -33.35 -3.65 -8.53
CA THR A 868 -33.50 -4.84 -9.40
C THR A 868 -32.54 -5.94 -8.92
N PRO A 869 -33.00 -7.19 -8.73
CA PRO A 869 -32.12 -8.28 -8.30
C PRO A 869 -30.91 -8.45 -9.21
N ALA A 870 -29.73 -8.67 -8.62
CA ALA A 870 -28.55 -9.06 -9.38
C ALA A 870 -28.69 -10.48 -9.96
N PRO A 871 -27.99 -10.81 -11.07
CA PRO A 871 -28.05 -12.15 -11.66
C PRO A 871 -27.63 -13.24 -10.66
N ALA A 872 -28.38 -14.34 -10.61
CA ALA A 872 -28.06 -15.48 -9.75
C ALA A 872 -26.67 -16.04 -10.07
N VAL A 873 -25.86 -16.31 -9.04
CA VAL A 873 -24.48 -16.78 -9.16
C VAL A 873 -24.37 -18.29 -8.92
N GLY A 874 -25.47 -18.93 -8.53
CA GLY A 874 -25.63 -20.38 -8.47
C GLY A 874 -24.83 -21.05 -7.34
N VAL A 875 -25.00 -22.37 -7.23
CA VAL A 875 -24.32 -23.14 -6.18
C VAL A 875 -22.83 -23.25 -6.49
N GLN A 876 -21.99 -22.75 -5.58
CA GLN A 876 -20.53 -22.80 -5.70
C GLN A 876 -20.02 -24.24 -5.94
N GLY A 877 -19.16 -24.39 -6.96
CA GLY A 877 -18.42 -25.61 -7.23
C GLY A 877 -17.08 -25.68 -6.48
N ASP A 878 -16.13 -26.44 -7.01
CA ASP A 878 -14.77 -26.49 -6.46
C ASP A 878 -14.02 -25.18 -6.76
N ALA A 879 -13.62 -24.47 -5.71
CA ALA A 879 -13.02 -23.13 -5.85
C ALA A 879 -11.76 -23.14 -6.72
N CYS A 880 -10.91 -24.16 -6.60
CA CYS A 880 -9.68 -24.25 -7.37
C CYS A 880 -9.93 -24.58 -8.86
N ALA A 881 -10.89 -25.46 -9.15
CA ALA A 881 -11.29 -25.78 -10.51
C ALA A 881 -11.94 -24.56 -11.20
N GLU A 882 -12.75 -23.79 -10.48
CA GLU A 882 -13.36 -22.56 -10.98
C GLU A 882 -12.30 -21.47 -11.26
N ALA A 883 -11.39 -21.21 -10.32
CA ALA A 883 -10.30 -20.26 -10.51
C ALA A 883 -9.43 -20.61 -11.73
N LEU A 884 -9.07 -21.90 -11.88
CA LEU A 884 -8.33 -22.37 -13.06
C LEU A 884 -9.13 -22.16 -14.36
N ALA A 885 -10.45 -22.39 -14.34
CA ALA A 885 -11.30 -22.25 -15.51
C ALA A 885 -11.41 -20.78 -15.99
N LYS A 886 -11.30 -19.78 -15.12
CA LYS A 886 -11.36 -18.35 -15.51
C LYS A 886 -10.22 -17.93 -16.43
N SER A 887 -9.07 -18.59 -16.33
CA SER A 887 -7.92 -18.36 -17.23
C SER A 887 -8.07 -19.01 -18.62
N GLN A 888 -9.18 -19.72 -18.87
CA GLN A 888 -9.38 -20.51 -20.08
C GLN A 888 -10.66 -20.07 -20.81
N THR A 889 -10.66 -20.22 -22.13
CA THR A 889 -11.88 -20.08 -22.95
C THR A 889 -12.33 -21.45 -23.42
N PHE A 890 -13.62 -21.75 -23.27
CA PHE A 890 -14.19 -23.04 -23.61
C PHE A 890 -15.06 -22.98 -24.87
N PRO A 891 -15.14 -24.04 -25.68
CA PRO A 891 -15.96 -24.02 -26.89
C PRO A 891 -17.45 -24.11 -26.55
N LEU A 892 -18.27 -23.28 -27.22
CA LEU A 892 -19.72 -23.47 -27.30
C LEU A 892 -20.06 -24.52 -28.36
N SER A 893 -21.00 -25.41 -28.03
CA SER A 893 -21.54 -26.36 -29.00
C SER A 893 -22.65 -25.70 -29.83
N VAL A 894 -22.61 -25.85 -31.16
CA VAL A 894 -23.62 -25.29 -32.08
C VAL A 894 -24.39 -26.44 -32.75
N THR A 895 -25.72 -26.39 -32.74
CA THR A 895 -26.55 -27.48 -33.30
C THR A 895 -26.41 -27.69 -34.81
N THR A 896 -25.93 -26.68 -35.55
CA THR A 896 -25.68 -26.76 -37.00
C THR A 896 -24.38 -26.03 -37.33
N SER A 897 -23.43 -26.70 -38.02
CA SER A 897 -22.10 -26.14 -38.28
C SER A 897 -22.02 -25.12 -39.43
N LYS A 898 -23.01 -25.12 -40.34
CA LYS A 898 -23.13 -24.19 -41.48
C LYS A 898 -24.59 -23.79 -41.74
N PRO A 899 -25.19 -23.01 -40.82
CA PRO A 899 -26.56 -22.54 -40.97
C PRO A 899 -26.71 -21.58 -42.16
N ALA A 900 -27.91 -21.49 -42.72
CA ALA A 900 -28.21 -20.46 -43.72
C ALA A 900 -28.32 -19.08 -43.06
N LEU A 901 -28.00 -18.00 -43.79
CA LEU A 901 -28.26 -16.64 -43.34
C LEU A 901 -29.75 -16.47 -42.97
N GLY A 902 -30.01 -15.83 -41.84
CA GLY A 902 -31.34 -15.63 -41.26
C GLY A 902 -31.93 -16.84 -40.54
N SER A 903 -31.24 -17.98 -40.48
CA SER A 903 -31.71 -19.13 -39.68
C SER A 903 -31.32 -19.01 -38.20
N THR A 904 -32.10 -19.64 -37.33
CA THR A 904 -31.80 -19.74 -35.90
C THR A 904 -31.09 -21.06 -35.61
N VAL A 905 -29.95 -20.99 -34.93
CA VAL A 905 -29.25 -22.15 -34.36
C VAL A 905 -29.34 -22.12 -32.84
N THR A 906 -29.17 -23.27 -32.19
CA THR A 906 -29.04 -23.32 -30.73
C THR A 906 -27.57 -23.45 -30.38
N VAL A 907 -27.10 -22.58 -29.50
CA VAL A 907 -25.79 -22.72 -28.86
C VAL A 907 -25.97 -23.32 -27.47
N LYS A 908 -25.05 -24.20 -27.08
CA LYS A 908 -25.01 -24.83 -25.76
C LYS A 908 -23.66 -24.58 -25.09
N ALA A 909 -23.71 -24.05 -23.88
CA ALA A 909 -22.58 -23.83 -23.00
C ALA A 909 -22.64 -24.86 -21.84
N THR A 910 -21.48 -25.32 -21.34
CA THR A 910 -21.39 -26.32 -20.26
C THR A 910 -20.25 -26.01 -19.29
N GLY A 911 -20.36 -26.54 -18.06
CA GLY A 911 -19.35 -26.37 -17.00
C GLY A 911 -19.61 -25.16 -16.11
N TYR A 912 -20.83 -24.62 -16.15
CA TYR A 912 -21.33 -23.54 -15.31
C TYR A 912 -21.85 -24.11 -13.98
N ARG A 913 -22.01 -23.27 -12.95
CA ARG A 913 -22.65 -23.64 -11.68
C ARG A 913 -24.12 -23.97 -11.90
N ALA A 914 -24.66 -24.88 -11.09
CA ALA A 914 -26.08 -25.17 -11.13
C ALA A 914 -26.89 -23.93 -10.70
N GLY A 915 -27.83 -23.50 -11.55
CA GLY A 915 -28.70 -22.36 -11.28
C GLY A 915 -28.07 -20.98 -11.55
N GLU A 916 -26.81 -20.90 -11.98
CA GLU A 916 -26.21 -19.59 -12.28
C GLU A 916 -26.77 -18.98 -13.57
N ALA A 917 -26.89 -17.67 -13.59
CA ALA A 917 -27.20 -16.92 -14.78
C ALA A 917 -26.02 -16.97 -15.76
N VAL A 918 -26.29 -17.35 -17.02
CA VAL A 918 -25.32 -17.35 -18.12
C VAL A 918 -25.77 -16.34 -19.17
N THR A 919 -24.96 -15.31 -19.37
CA THR A 919 -25.21 -14.25 -20.35
C THR A 919 -24.56 -14.60 -21.68
N PHE A 920 -25.38 -14.81 -22.70
CA PHE A 920 -24.98 -14.97 -24.10
C PHE A 920 -24.98 -13.61 -24.80
N THR A 921 -23.83 -13.21 -25.35
CA THR A 921 -23.67 -12.00 -26.16
C THR A 921 -23.48 -12.39 -27.63
N VAL A 922 -24.31 -11.83 -28.51
CA VAL A 922 -24.31 -12.04 -29.96
C VAL A 922 -24.35 -10.67 -30.63
N ASP A 923 -23.31 -10.31 -31.38
CA ASP A 923 -23.22 -8.99 -32.07
C ASP A 923 -23.65 -7.83 -31.14
N ASP A 924 -23.10 -7.80 -29.91
CA ASP A 924 -23.37 -6.85 -28.82
C ASP A 924 -24.76 -6.89 -28.17
N VAL A 925 -25.62 -7.85 -28.55
CA VAL A 925 -26.92 -8.08 -27.90
C VAL A 925 -26.79 -9.20 -26.85
N ALA A 926 -27.07 -8.86 -25.59
CA ALA A 926 -27.02 -9.79 -24.47
C ALA A 926 -28.37 -10.43 -24.16
N SER A 927 -28.36 -11.73 -23.84
CA SER A 927 -29.50 -12.49 -23.32
C SER A 927 -29.05 -13.42 -22.21
N THR A 928 -29.82 -13.55 -21.14
CA THR A 928 -29.43 -14.33 -19.96
C THR A 928 -30.34 -15.54 -19.78
N VAL A 929 -29.74 -16.70 -19.52
CA VAL A 929 -30.43 -17.97 -19.27
C VAL A 929 -29.82 -18.64 -18.04
N ALA A 930 -30.64 -19.20 -17.15
CA ALA A 930 -30.13 -19.97 -16.02
C ALA A 930 -29.55 -21.32 -16.49
N ALA A 931 -28.39 -21.69 -15.96
CA ALA A 931 -27.81 -23.00 -16.14
C ALA A 931 -28.63 -24.06 -15.39
N ASP A 932 -28.85 -25.22 -16.04
CA ASP A 932 -29.55 -26.34 -15.42
C ASP A 932 -28.72 -27.02 -14.32
N GLY A 933 -29.27 -28.03 -13.66
CA GLY A 933 -28.58 -28.77 -12.61
C GLY A 933 -27.30 -29.51 -13.05
N SER A 934 -27.04 -29.62 -14.36
CA SER A 934 -25.79 -30.16 -14.91
C SER A 934 -24.78 -29.06 -15.29
N GLY A 935 -25.11 -27.79 -15.05
CA GLY A 935 -24.28 -26.67 -15.43
C GLY A 935 -24.32 -26.35 -16.92
N ALA A 936 -25.42 -26.70 -17.60
CA ALA A 936 -25.62 -26.42 -19.02
C ALA A 936 -26.61 -25.27 -19.24
N ALA A 937 -26.28 -24.37 -20.15
CA ALA A 937 -27.15 -23.29 -20.58
C ALA A 937 -27.27 -23.28 -22.11
N THR A 938 -28.46 -22.99 -22.63
CA THR A 938 -28.73 -22.96 -24.08
C THR A 938 -29.43 -21.69 -24.49
N SER A 939 -28.99 -21.09 -25.60
CA SER A 939 -29.61 -19.88 -26.16
C SER A 939 -29.83 -20.04 -27.68
N PRO A 940 -30.97 -19.57 -28.23
CA PRO A 940 -31.16 -19.46 -29.67
C PRO A 940 -30.39 -18.26 -30.25
N VAL A 941 -29.67 -18.46 -31.35
CA VAL A 941 -28.87 -17.43 -32.04
C VAL A 941 -29.31 -17.32 -33.48
N VAL A 942 -29.68 -16.11 -33.91
CA VAL A 942 -30.00 -15.82 -35.32
C VAL A 942 -28.72 -15.54 -36.07
N VAL A 943 -28.53 -16.18 -37.22
CA VAL A 943 -27.35 -16.01 -38.08
C VAL A 943 -27.56 -14.79 -38.97
N SER A 944 -27.32 -13.61 -38.40
CA SER A 944 -27.51 -12.28 -38.99
C SER A 944 -26.54 -11.99 -40.14
N THR A 945 -25.31 -12.46 -40.03
CA THR A 945 -24.20 -12.18 -40.96
C THR A 945 -23.48 -13.46 -41.37
N SER A 946 -22.50 -13.34 -42.28
CA SER A 946 -21.67 -14.47 -42.71
C SER A 946 -20.86 -15.08 -41.57
N ARG A 947 -20.61 -14.31 -40.51
CA ARG A 947 -19.84 -14.71 -39.34
C ARG A 947 -20.42 -14.06 -38.09
N VAL A 948 -21.02 -14.87 -37.22
CA VAL A 948 -21.58 -14.42 -35.94
C VAL A 948 -20.70 -14.92 -34.81
N ALA A 949 -20.19 -14.00 -33.99
CA ALA A 949 -19.46 -14.32 -32.77
C ALA A 949 -20.43 -14.46 -31.60
N VAL A 950 -20.26 -15.51 -30.82
CA VAL A 950 -21.09 -15.76 -29.63
C VAL A 950 -20.17 -15.99 -28.44
N THR A 951 -20.43 -15.27 -27.36
CA THR A 951 -19.76 -15.44 -26.07
C THR A 951 -20.80 -15.77 -25.01
N ALA A 952 -20.49 -16.65 -24.07
CA ALA A 952 -21.33 -16.98 -22.93
C ALA A 952 -20.52 -16.86 -21.63
N VAL A 953 -20.97 -16.02 -20.69
CA VAL A 953 -20.28 -15.77 -19.42
C VAL A 953 -21.20 -16.09 -18.25
N GLY A 954 -20.70 -16.88 -17.29
CA GLY A 954 -21.44 -17.25 -16.07
C GLY A 954 -21.31 -16.17 -15.00
N ALA A 955 -22.41 -15.80 -14.34
CA ALA A 955 -22.43 -14.76 -13.33
C ALA A 955 -21.66 -15.12 -12.06
N GLY A 956 -21.60 -16.41 -11.67
CA GLY A 956 -20.90 -16.85 -10.47
C GLY A 956 -19.53 -17.47 -10.75
N SER A 957 -19.47 -18.41 -11.69
CA SER A 957 -18.22 -19.08 -12.06
C SER A 957 -17.26 -18.17 -12.83
N SER A 958 -17.75 -17.07 -13.41
CA SER A 958 -17.05 -16.20 -14.37
C SER A 958 -16.46 -16.98 -15.55
N ARG A 959 -16.98 -18.19 -15.82
CA ARG A 959 -16.51 -19.05 -16.91
C ARG A 959 -16.91 -18.46 -18.25
N THR A 960 -15.94 -18.34 -19.16
CA THR A 960 -16.18 -17.83 -20.51
C THR A 960 -16.16 -18.97 -21.54
N SER A 961 -17.23 -19.07 -22.32
CA SER A 961 -17.30 -19.96 -23.49
C SER A 961 -17.53 -19.15 -24.78
N THR A 962 -16.92 -19.55 -25.89
CA THR A 962 -17.06 -18.86 -27.18
C THR A 962 -17.35 -19.82 -28.34
N ALA A 963 -18.02 -19.30 -29.37
CA ALA A 963 -18.08 -19.91 -30.70
C ALA A 963 -18.09 -18.84 -31.79
N THR A 964 -17.64 -19.23 -32.96
CA THR A 964 -17.90 -18.50 -34.20
C THR A 964 -18.80 -19.36 -35.08
N ILE A 965 -19.98 -18.84 -35.43
CA ILE A 965 -20.90 -19.48 -36.36
C ILE A 965 -20.64 -18.90 -37.75
N THR A 966 -20.34 -19.74 -38.73
CA THR A 966 -20.13 -19.32 -40.13
C THR A 966 -21.30 -19.77 -40.99
N ALA A 967 -21.95 -18.84 -41.66
CA ALA A 967 -23.07 -19.15 -42.55
C ALA A 967 -22.61 -19.91 -43.81
N LYS A 968 -23.55 -20.65 -44.42
CA LYS A 968 -23.30 -21.43 -45.64
C LYS A 968 -22.93 -20.59 -46.86
#